data_AF-A0A151B389-F1
#
_entry.id   AF-A0A151B389-F1
#
_cell.length_a   1.000
_cell.length_b   1.000
_cell.length_c   1.000
_cell.angle_alpha   90.00
_cell.angle_beta   90.00
_cell.angle_gamma   90.00
#
_symmetry.space_group_name_H-M   'P 1'
#
loop_
_entity.id
_entity.type
_entity.pdbx_description
1 polymer ?
#
loop_
_entity_poly.entity_id
_entity_poly.type
_entity_poly.pdbx_seq_one_letter_code
_entity_poly.pdbx_strand_id
1 'polypeptide(L)'
;MQYGVDIFPYRRANNKNSTKKTERMFDYNIILKYVKYFLICFFISRVKFINNFAPFGIVFFISIIMYVDNITSFVAALATFLGSFTVQHSVESIVMNAIIIGVVLSINYFYCKEAKKTKLIVISIIIFMNFLINNIFIRDLSVEISILNSMLEFACILPMYYIMNFGILSFRRLNKKDSYTNEEIISMGIIVGLLAAGTWGITVYTISIMNIFGLLIAVIMGYIYGSGVGTATGVALGLIMGISNQNMLVFVSMFGLSGLVSGIFKKTGKWLSAAAYMVTFLIIQIYIKDVSQFKIIEGIISCIIFLVVSNKAYNILYLDLNNYGTKSSVSEGYMDVVKNVFTERLDAFSKTLINLSDALINLSDNDKLILKSKSSELVENLADRVCSDCDMNSICWRRELYFTYSYFFEMIENFQNDKNEIPKELCKKCIKNDELIKNTKELVNNYIINEIKRKSLSEGRELLANQIGNIANYAKEISKNIDNEIVLDSILRRNLKKALYKNNINYYDVICFENSRGILTIKLMLKEFKDKENCIETILSVINAESNKQMIIENDEINFDINTNLYSLVFKQRPKYSIMAYGVGKCKEGEKYSGDSYDYYKLKDGDFIAAISDGMGSGPQAGRESKAVLKLIKSYTNAGLSKFTAINAVNSMMAMKFSEEEKFSTVDLCSIDLYTGNAEFMKVGAVASFIKSGEEVEVIKSKTLPMGILDKVDIDVNDRRVKDGDLIIMLSDGALDYNDDNIGKNEWIIEYLKGKKCDEPKQIAQGLLSEAIKLSDYKTRDDITIVVLKVDKVY
;
A
#
# COMPACT_ATOMS: atom_id res chain seq x y z
N MET A 1 32.95 41.69 6.11
CA MET A 1 33.93 41.42 7.19
C MET A 1 33.31 41.79 8.53
N GLN A 2 33.37 40.85 9.48
CA GLN A 2 33.31 40.93 10.96
C GLN A 2 32.17 41.70 11.65
N TYR A 3 31.21 41.02 12.30
CA TYR A 3 31.20 40.45 13.67
C TYR A 3 30.85 41.47 14.78
N GLY A 4 29.74 41.21 15.48
CA GLY A 4 29.33 41.87 16.72
C GLY A 4 28.06 41.24 17.28
N VAL A 5 28.23 40.14 18.02
CA VAL A 5 27.16 39.36 18.66
C VAL A 5 26.67 40.12 19.90
N ASP A 6 25.40 40.55 19.90
CA ASP A 6 24.74 41.06 21.10
C ASP A 6 24.01 39.93 21.85
N ILE A 7 24.41 39.80 23.11
CA ILE A 7 23.99 38.81 24.09
C ILE A 7 22.58 39.19 24.59
N PHE A 8 21.60 38.31 24.42
CA PHE A 8 20.28 38.47 25.02
C PHE A 8 20.30 38.10 26.52
N PRO A 9 19.79 38.96 27.43
CA PRO A 9 19.69 38.64 28.84
C PRO A 9 18.50 37.71 29.10
N TYR A 10 18.76 36.68 29.91
CA TYR A 10 17.80 35.74 30.44
C TYR A 10 16.66 36.45 31.20
N ARG A 11 15.45 36.47 30.63
CA ARG A 11 14.24 37.00 31.27
C ARG A 11 13.46 35.85 31.91
N ARG A 12 13.48 35.81 33.25
CA ARG A 12 12.70 34.90 34.10
C ARG A 12 11.22 34.93 33.69
N ALA A 13 10.69 33.80 33.24
CA ALA A 13 9.26 33.63 33.00
C ALA A 13 8.54 33.52 34.35
N ASN A 14 7.87 34.60 34.75
CA ASN A 14 6.99 34.62 35.91
C ASN A 14 5.73 33.79 35.62
N ASN A 15 5.46 32.85 36.53
CA ASN A 15 4.23 32.09 36.65
C ASN A 15 3.00 33.02 36.65
N LYS A 16 2.19 32.95 35.58
CA LYS A 16 0.79 33.32 35.66
C LYS A 16 -0.01 32.10 36.09
N ASN A 17 -0.43 32.15 37.35
CA ASN A 17 -1.46 31.31 37.94
C ASN A 17 -2.70 31.29 37.04
N SER A 18 -2.93 30.16 36.36
CA SER A 18 -4.28 29.76 35.98
C SER A 18 -4.77 28.83 37.07
N THR A 19 -5.70 29.35 37.87
CA THR A 19 -6.47 28.61 38.86
C THR A 19 -7.31 27.54 38.16
N LYS A 20 -6.73 26.36 37.94
CA LYS A 20 -7.50 25.12 37.83
C LYS A 20 -7.62 24.56 39.24
N LYS A 21 -8.86 24.57 39.76
CA LYS A 21 -9.28 23.78 40.92
C LYS A 21 -8.76 22.35 40.74
N THR A 22 -7.69 22.02 41.44
CA THR A 22 -7.22 20.64 41.62
C THR A 22 -8.11 19.98 42.66
N GLU A 23 -9.22 19.41 42.20
CA GLU A 23 -9.80 18.29 42.92
C GLU A 23 -8.77 17.16 42.89
N ARG A 24 -8.35 16.71 44.07
CA ARG A 24 -7.49 15.55 44.29
C ARG A 24 -8.24 14.28 43.86
N MET A 25 -8.37 14.02 42.56
CA MET A 25 -8.49 12.64 42.08
C MET A 25 -7.09 12.04 42.13
N PHE A 26 -6.78 11.35 43.23
CA PHE A 26 -5.65 10.44 43.30
C PHE A 26 -5.63 9.56 42.04
N ASP A 27 -4.49 9.48 41.36
CA ASP A 27 -4.28 8.72 40.13
C ASP A 27 -4.51 7.21 40.37
N TYR A 28 -5.77 6.81 40.35
CA TYR A 28 -6.24 5.46 40.64
C TYR A 28 -5.52 4.42 39.76
N ASN A 29 -5.23 4.78 38.50
CA ASN A 29 -4.55 3.91 37.54
C ASN A 29 -3.09 3.60 37.92
N ILE A 30 -2.38 4.53 38.55
CA ILE A 30 -0.99 4.34 38.97
C ILE A 30 -0.94 3.42 40.20
N ILE A 31 -1.84 3.65 41.18
CA ILE A 31 -1.98 2.79 42.35
C ILE A 31 -2.35 1.37 41.92
N LEU A 32 -3.32 1.23 41.01
CA LEU A 32 -3.75 -0.06 40.48
C LEU A 32 -2.60 -0.80 39.75
N LYS A 33 -1.70 -0.07 39.06
CA LYS A 33 -0.49 -0.63 38.46
C LYS A 33 0.44 -1.21 39.53
N TYR A 34 0.73 -0.48 40.61
CA TYR A 34 1.59 -0.96 41.69
C TYR A 34 0.98 -2.17 42.41
N VAL A 35 -0.31 -2.14 42.72
CA VAL A 35 -1.03 -3.25 43.36
C VAL A 35 -0.97 -4.52 42.51
N LYS A 36 -1.14 -4.41 41.18
CA LYS A 36 -1.04 -5.55 40.25
C LYS A 36 0.35 -6.18 40.28
N TYR A 37 1.42 -5.38 40.14
CA TYR A 37 2.79 -5.92 40.18
C TYR A 37 3.14 -6.51 41.54
N PHE A 38 2.65 -5.91 42.63
CA PHE A 38 2.83 -6.43 43.99
C PHE A 38 2.20 -7.82 44.14
N LEU A 39 0.92 -7.98 43.79
CA LEU A 39 0.24 -9.27 43.90
C LEU A 39 0.91 -10.37 43.05
N ILE A 40 1.28 -10.05 41.81
CA ILE A 40 1.89 -11.02 40.90
C ILE A 40 3.24 -11.50 41.44
N CYS A 41 4.11 -10.58 41.87
CA CYS A 41 5.43 -10.95 42.40
C CYS A 41 5.32 -11.69 43.74
N PHE A 42 4.37 -11.28 44.60
CA PHE A 42 4.11 -11.93 45.88
C PHE A 42 3.73 -13.41 45.70
N PHE A 43 2.72 -13.72 44.88
CA PHE A 43 2.28 -15.10 44.68
C PHE A 43 3.35 -15.96 43.99
N ILE A 44 4.03 -15.47 42.94
CA ILE A 44 5.07 -16.26 42.26
C ILE A 44 6.24 -16.59 43.21
N SER A 45 6.59 -15.68 44.13
CA SER A 45 7.65 -15.91 45.10
C SER A 45 7.33 -16.93 46.20
N ARG A 46 6.06 -17.35 46.33
CA ARG A 46 5.62 -18.40 47.25
C ARG A 46 5.86 -19.82 46.70
N VAL A 47 6.27 -19.97 45.44
CA VAL A 47 6.44 -21.28 44.80
C VAL A 47 7.78 -21.90 45.20
N LYS A 48 7.72 -23.05 45.88
CA LYS A 48 8.88 -23.85 46.29
C LYS A 48 9.34 -24.78 45.17
N PHE A 49 10.66 -24.92 45.06
CA PHE A 49 11.37 -25.96 44.32
C PHE A 49 12.05 -26.91 45.32
N ILE A 50 12.83 -27.86 44.81
CA ILE A 50 13.48 -28.94 45.59
C ILE A 50 14.30 -28.34 46.77
N ASN A 51 14.26 -28.99 47.94
CA ASN A 51 15.02 -28.63 49.14
C ASN A 51 14.82 -27.17 49.65
N ASN A 52 13.57 -26.68 49.69
CA ASN A 52 13.19 -25.33 50.14
C ASN A 52 13.78 -24.15 49.32
N PHE A 53 14.42 -24.45 48.19
CA PHE A 53 14.87 -23.45 47.24
C PHE A 53 13.67 -22.84 46.49
N ALA A 54 13.59 -21.51 46.35
CA ALA A 54 12.44 -20.83 45.72
C ALA A 54 12.88 -19.91 44.56
N PRO A 55 13.33 -20.48 43.43
CA PRO A 55 13.95 -19.72 42.34
C PRO A 55 12.96 -18.83 41.57
N PHE A 56 11.69 -19.23 41.47
CA PHE A 56 10.72 -18.57 40.58
C PHE A 56 10.47 -17.10 40.91
N GLY A 57 10.42 -16.73 42.20
CA GLY A 57 10.27 -15.34 42.62
C GLY A 57 11.44 -14.46 42.21
N ILE A 58 12.67 -14.97 42.37
CA ILE A 58 13.91 -14.26 42.01
C ILE A 58 14.00 -14.11 40.50
N VAL A 59 13.75 -15.18 39.75
CA VAL A 59 13.79 -15.20 38.29
C VAL A 59 12.77 -14.22 37.70
N PHE A 60 11.55 -14.19 38.24
CA PHE A 60 10.50 -13.29 37.80
C PHE A 60 10.84 -11.83 38.09
N PHE A 61 11.44 -11.57 39.26
CA PHE A 61 11.91 -10.24 39.65
C PHE A 61 13.00 -9.71 38.69
N ILE A 62 14.01 -10.53 38.37
CA ILE A 62 15.06 -10.18 37.40
C ILE A 62 14.43 -9.86 36.03
N SER A 63 13.45 -10.66 35.61
CA SER A 63 12.76 -10.47 34.34
C SER A 63 11.99 -9.15 34.28
N ILE A 64 11.30 -8.74 35.35
CA ILE A 64 10.54 -7.49 35.41
C ILE A 64 11.44 -6.25 35.42
N ILE A 65 12.56 -6.30 36.15
CA ILE A 65 13.46 -5.16 36.30
C ILE A 65 14.00 -4.64 34.95
N MET A 66 14.03 -5.49 33.92
CA MET A 66 14.51 -5.11 32.58
C MET A 66 13.58 -4.16 31.81
N TYR A 67 12.40 -3.87 32.37
CA TYR A 67 11.24 -3.43 31.61
C TYR A 67 10.38 -2.36 32.28
N VAL A 68 10.58 -2.11 33.57
CA VAL A 68 9.75 -1.19 34.36
C VAL A 68 10.62 -0.22 35.15
N ASP A 69 10.04 0.91 35.57
CA ASP A 69 10.71 2.02 36.23
C ASP A 69 11.21 1.64 37.64
N ASN A 70 12.16 2.41 38.19
CA ASN A 70 12.79 2.12 39.48
C ASN A 70 11.81 1.97 40.65
N ILE A 71 10.73 2.75 40.69
CA ILE A 71 9.70 2.68 41.75
C ILE A 71 8.93 1.35 41.68
N THR A 72 8.52 0.93 40.49
CA THR A 72 7.88 -0.38 40.28
C THR A 72 8.82 -1.54 40.61
N SER A 73 10.11 -1.40 40.32
CA SER A 73 11.12 -2.41 40.70
C SER A 73 11.23 -2.53 42.23
N PHE A 74 11.16 -1.43 42.97
CA PHE A 74 11.15 -1.46 44.43
C PHE A 74 9.91 -2.18 44.99
N VAL A 75 8.72 -1.88 44.44
CA VAL A 75 7.47 -2.57 44.81
C VAL A 75 7.54 -4.07 44.52
N ALA A 76 8.09 -4.46 43.36
CA ALA A 76 8.28 -5.86 43.00
C ALA A 76 9.26 -6.58 43.94
N ALA A 77 10.35 -5.91 44.34
CA ALA A 77 11.31 -6.48 45.28
C ALA A 77 10.71 -6.71 46.67
N LEU A 78 9.97 -5.73 47.19
CA LEU A 78 9.25 -5.83 48.46
C LEU A 78 8.27 -7.00 48.43
N ALA A 79 7.53 -7.16 47.33
CA ALA A 79 6.58 -8.25 47.13
C ALA A 79 7.27 -9.62 47.10
N THR A 80 8.37 -9.76 46.36
CA THR A 80 9.14 -11.01 46.28
C THR A 80 9.73 -11.39 47.63
N PHE A 81 10.22 -10.41 48.40
CA PHE A 81 10.71 -10.63 49.76
C PHE A 81 9.60 -11.11 50.71
N LEU A 82 8.47 -10.39 50.74
CA LEU A 82 7.33 -10.77 51.59
C LEU A 82 6.77 -12.14 51.22
N GLY A 83 6.65 -12.47 49.94
CA GLY A 83 6.11 -13.77 49.54
C GLY A 83 7.06 -14.93 49.87
N SER A 84 8.36 -14.79 49.62
CA SER A 84 9.36 -15.79 50.03
C SER A 84 9.40 -16.00 51.56
N PHE A 85 9.23 -14.93 52.34
CA PHE A 85 9.13 -14.99 53.80
C PHE A 85 7.96 -15.84 54.29
N THR A 86 6.79 -15.79 53.62
CA THR A 86 5.60 -16.53 54.06
C THR A 86 5.70 -18.06 53.94
N VAL A 87 6.69 -18.57 53.20
CA VAL A 87 6.75 -19.98 52.79
C VAL A 87 7.99 -20.70 53.32
N GLN A 88 9.09 -19.99 53.59
CA GLN A 88 10.33 -20.59 54.11
C GLN A 88 10.32 -20.64 55.65
N HIS A 89 10.62 -21.80 56.21
CA HIS A 89 10.72 -22.02 57.67
C HIS A 89 12.17 -21.93 58.20
N SER A 90 13.17 -21.94 57.32
CA SER A 90 14.60 -21.86 57.67
C SER A 90 15.10 -20.41 57.63
N VAL A 91 15.68 -19.95 58.74
CA VAL A 91 16.25 -18.59 58.88
C VAL A 91 17.34 -18.32 57.84
N GLU A 92 18.19 -19.31 57.56
CA GLU A 92 19.26 -19.24 56.57
C GLU A 92 18.76 -18.93 55.15
N SER A 93 17.64 -19.52 54.74
CA SER A 93 17.09 -19.33 53.39
C SER A 93 16.43 -17.97 53.20
N ILE A 94 15.88 -17.40 54.28
CA ILE A 94 15.29 -16.05 54.28
C ILE A 94 16.38 -14.99 54.14
N VAL A 95 17.49 -15.14 54.88
CA VAL A 95 18.64 -14.21 54.81
C VAL A 95 19.26 -14.24 53.41
N MET A 96 19.43 -15.42 52.83
CA MET A 96 19.94 -15.61 51.47
C MET A 96 19.08 -14.88 50.41
N ASN A 97 17.77 -15.06 50.46
CA ASN A 97 16.84 -14.42 49.53
C ASN A 97 16.83 -12.89 49.70
N ALA A 98 16.95 -12.39 50.94
CA ALA A 98 17.05 -10.95 51.22
C ALA A 98 18.31 -10.33 50.58
N ILE A 99 19.46 -11.01 50.71
CA ILE A 99 20.74 -10.57 50.13
C ILE A 99 20.63 -10.54 48.60
N ILE A 100 20.11 -11.60 47.98
CA ILE A 100 19.98 -11.67 46.51
C ILE A 100 19.06 -10.55 46.00
N ILE A 101 17.90 -10.33 46.63
CA ILE A 101 16.96 -9.28 46.23
C ILE A 101 17.58 -7.89 46.40
N GLY A 102 18.27 -7.64 47.51
CA GLY A 102 18.95 -6.38 47.79
C GLY A 102 20.07 -6.08 46.78
N VAL A 103 20.87 -7.08 46.45
CA VAL A 103 21.96 -6.97 45.47
C VAL A 103 21.40 -6.71 44.07
N VAL A 104 20.37 -7.43 43.64
CA VAL A 104 19.72 -7.22 42.33
C VAL A 104 19.08 -5.81 42.25
N LEU A 105 18.47 -5.32 43.33
CA LEU A 105 17.98 -3.94 43.43
C LEU A 105 19.10 -2.91 43.29
N SER A 106 20.23 -3.11 43.98
CA SER A 106 21.36 -2.17 43.89
C SER A 106 21.92 -2.10 42.47
N ILE A 107 22.07 -3.25 41.79
CA ILE A 107 22.55 -3.29 40.40
C ILE A 107 21.55 -2.58 39.48
N ASN A 108 20.24 -2.72 39.72
CA ASN A 108 19.25 -2.01 38.94
C ASN A 108 19.40 -0.49 39.05
N TYR A 109 19.69 0.01 40.25
CA TYR A 109 19.89 1.43 40.50
C TYR A 109 21.17 1.97 39.84
N PHE A 110 22.30 1.25 39.98
CA PHE A 110 23.60 1.68 39.42
C PHE A 110 23.68 1.52 37.89
N TYR A 111 23.16 0.42 37.34
CA TYR A 111 23.26 0.08 35.91
C TYR A 111 21.97 0.41 35.14
N CYS A 112 21.27 1.48 35.51
CA CYS A 112 20.00 1.86 34.89
C CYS A 112 20.16 2.30 33.42
N LYS A 113 21.33 2.84 33.04
CA LYS A 113 21.61 3.41 31.71
C LYS A 113 22.33 2.47 30.72
N GLU A 114 22.77 1.30 31.16
CA GLU A 114 23.52 0.38 30.30
C GLU A 114 22.63 -0.54 29.45
N ALA A 115 23.23 -1.18 28.45
CA ALA A 115 22.56 -2.14 27.60
C ALA A 115 22.02 -3.35 28.39
N LYS A 116 20.83 -3.85 28.04
CA LYS A 116 20.18 -4.96 28.76
C LYS A 116 21.03 -6.24 28.85
N LYS A 117 21.88 -6.49 27.83
CA LYS A 117 22.79 -7.66 27.82
C LYS A 117 23.91 -7.55 28.87
N THR A 118 24.54 -6.38 29.02
CA THR A 118 25.61 -6.19 30.02
C THR A 118 25.04 -6.31 31.43
N LYS A 119 23.88 -5.69 31.67
CA LYS A 119 23.13 -5.79 32.92
C LYS A 119 22.78 -7.24 33.30
N LEU A 120 22.33 -8.07 32.35
CA LEU A 120 22.03 -9.48 32.60
C LEU A 120 23.29 -10.27 33.01
N ILE A 121 24.40 -10.07 32.31
CA ILE A 121 25.67 -10.78 32.58
C ILE A 121 26.17 -10.45 34.00
N VAL A 122 26.13 -9.18 34.39
CA VAL A 122 26.54 -8.73 35.74
C VAL A 122 25.65 -9.36 36.82
N ILE A 123 24.33 -9.35 36.63
CA ILE A 123 23.38 -9.98 37.56
C ILE A 123 23.65 -11.49 37.68
N SER A 124 23.89 -12.18 36.56
CA SER A 124 24.18 -13.62 36.55
C SER A 124 25.46 -13.99 37.31
N ILE A 125 26.56 -13.25 37.10
CA ILE A 125 27.84 -13.49 37.80
C ILE A 125 27.65 -13.30 39.31
N ILE A 126 26.96 -12.24 39.71
CA ILE A 126 26.77 -11.90 41.12
C ILE A 126 25.86 -12.90 41.82
N ILE A 127 24.81 -13.39 41.16
CA ILE A 127 23.96 -14.44 41.71
C ILE A 127 24.76 -15.74 41.93
N PHE A 128 25.60 -16.13 40.98
CA PHE A 128 26.45 -17.32 41.12
C PHE A 128 27.44 -17.18 42.29
N MET A 129 28.09 -16.01 42.42
CA MET A 129 28.98 -15.74 43.56
C MET A 129 28.24 -15.76 44.90
N ASN A 130 27.00 -15.26 44.96
CA ASN A 130 26.18 -15.33 46.18
C ASN A 130 25.85 -16.78 46.56
N PHE A 131 25.53 -17.65 45.59
CA PHE A 131 25.32 -19.08 45.86
C PHE A 131 26.59 -19.75 46.39
N LEU A 132 27.75 -19.47 45.80
CA LEU A 132 29.03 -20.01 46.26
C LEU A 132 29.34 -19.59 47.71
N ILE A 133 29.23 -18.30 48.00
CA ILE A 133 29.49 -17.76 49.35
C ILE A 133 28.52 -18.37 50.36
N ASN A 134 27.23 -18.44 50.04
CA ASN A 134 26.24 -19.01 50.94
C ASN A 134 26.46 -20.51 51.20
N ASN A 135 26.80 -21.28 50.17
CA ASN A 135 27.03 -22.72 50.32
C ASN A 135 28.29 -23.01 51.16
N ILE A 136 29.32 -22.16 51.08
CA ILE A 136 30.56 -22.29 51.87
C ILE A 136 30.37 -21.80 53.32
N PHE A 137 29.79 -20.62 53.52
CA PHE A 137 29.82 -19.92 54.82
C PHE A 137 28.55 -20.08 55.66
N ILE A 138 27.39 -20.32 55.04
CA ILE A 138 26.11 -20.41 55.76
C ILE A 138 25.68 -21.87 55.93
N ARG A 139 25.93 -22.70 54.90
CA ARG A 139 25.58 -24.13 54.92
C ARG A 139 26.74 -25.05 55.34
N ASP A 140 27.93 -24.50 55.60
CA ASP A 140 29.16 -25.22 55.99
C ASP A 140 29.43 -26.49 55.15
N LEU A 141 29.22 -26.41 53.83
CA LEU A 141 29.48 -27.51 52.91
C LEU A 141 30.96 -27.52 52.48
N SER A 142 31.50 -28.71 52.16
CA SER A 142 32.84 -28.79 51.57
C SER A 142 32.92 -27.99 50.28
N VAL A 143 34.12 -27.49 49.95
CA VAL A 143 34.31 -26.59 48.79
C VAL A 143 33.86 -27.26 47.49
N GLU A 144 34.13 -28.56 47.32
CA GLU A 144 33.72 -29.33 46.14
C GLU A 144 32.19 -29.45 46.02
N ILE A 145 31.51 -29.76 47.11
CA ILE A 145 30.04 -29.88 47.14
C ILE A 145 29.39 -28.50 46.95
N SER A 146 30.00 -27.45 47.50
CA SER A 146 29.52 -26.06 47.36
C SER A 146 29.56 -25.58 45.90
N ILE A 147 30.65 -25.88 45.18
CA ILE A 147 30.76 -25.54 43.75
C ILE A 147 29.71 -26.31 42.96
N LEU A 148 29.59 -27.62 43.19
CA LEU A 148 28.62 -28.45 42.47
C LEU A 148 27.17 -27.99 42.70
N ASN A 149 26.78 -27.71 43.95
CA ASN A 149 25.44 -27.24 44.28
C ASN A 149 25.16 -25.85 43.70
N SER A 150 26.13 -24.94 43.72
CA SER A 150 25.97 -23.59 43.16
C SER A 150 25.83 -23.63 41.64
N MET A 151 26.56 -24.53 40.96
CA MET A 151 26.40 -24.76 39.52
C MET A 151 25.01 -25.31 39.18
N LEU A 152 24.49 -26.23 40.00
CA LEU A 152 23.17 -26.83 39.79
C LEU A 152 22.04 -25.80 40.05
N GLU A 153 22.12 -25.04 41.14
CA GLU A 153 21.16 -23.97 41.47
C GLU A 153 21.15 -22.87 40.38
N PHE A 154 22.32 -22.47 39.89
CA PHE A 154 22.44 -21.49 38.81
C PHE A 154 21.96 -22.02 37.45
N ALA A 155 22.25 -23.28 37.12
CA ALA A 155 21.80 -23.92 35.89
C ALA A 155 20.27 -23.98 35.78
N CYS A 156 19.54 -24.02 36.91
CA CYS A 156 18.08 -23.94 36.92
C CYS A 156 17.55 -22.53 36.65
N ILE A 157 18.22 -21.48 37.12
CA ILE A 157 17.75 -20.08 37.04
C ILE A 157 17.73 -19.56 35.60
N LEU A 158 18.76 -19.88 34.81
CA LEU A 158 18.95 -19.30 33.48
C LEU A 158 17.88 -19.74 32.46
N PRO A 159 17.53 -21.04 32.32
CA PRO A 159 16.42 -21.47 31.48
C PRO A 159 15.07 -20.91 31.95
N MET A 160 14.82 -20.89 33.25
CA MET A 160 13.59 -20.31 33.82
C MET A 160 13.47 -18.82 33.49
N TYR A 161 14.58 -18.07 33.52
CA TYR A 161 14.62 -16.66 33.15
C TYR A 161 14.20 -16.45 31.70
N TYR A 162 14.71 -17.25 30.76
CA TYR A 162 14.32 -17.12 29.35
C TYR A 162 12.84 -17.41 29.14
N ILE A 163 12.29 -18.45 29.77
CA ILE A 163 10.86 -18.79 29.67
C ILE A 163 9.99 -17.65 30.23
N MET A 164 10.32 -17.12 31.42
CA MET A 164 9.59 -16.01 32.03
C MET A 164 9.69 -14.71 31.24
N ASN A 165 10.90 -14.37 30.76
CA ASN A 165 11.12 -13.18 29.94
C ASN A 165 10.33 -13.27 28.62
N PHE A 166 10.33 -14.44 27.98
CA PHE A 166 9.55 -14.68 26.77
C PHE A 166 8.04 -14.55 27.02
N GLY A 167 7.53 -15.07 28.14
CA GLY A 167 6.13 -14.88 28.55
C GLY A 167 5.77 -13.41 28.84
N ILE A 168 6.60 -12.67 29.57
CA ILE A 168 6.39 -11.25 29.88
C ILE A 168 6.37 -10.39 28.62
N LEU A 169 7.33 -10.61 27.70
CA LEU A 169 7.36 -9.92 26.41
C LEU A 169 6.09 -10.19 25.61
N SER A 170 5.59 -11.42 25.67
CA SER A 170 4.36 -11.82 24.98
C SER A 170 3.14 -11.11 25.57
N PHE A 171 3.02 -11.01 26.90
CA PHE A 171 1.96 -10.23 27.57
C PHE A 171 2.01 -8.73 27.24
N ARG A 172 3.20 -8.14 27.12
CA ARG A 172 3.33 -6.73 26.74
C ARG A 172 2.92 -6.44 25.29
N ARG A 173 2.91 -7.46 24.43
CA ARG A 173 2.55 -7.36 23.01
C ARG A 173 1.08 -7.64 22.71
N LEU A 174 0.24 -7.88 23.73
CA LEU A 174 -1.19 -8.25 23.60
C LEU A 174 -1.99 -7.35 22.65
N ASN A 175 -1.63 -6.07 22.56
CA ASN A 175 -2.36 -5.12 21.72
C ASN A 175 -1.68 -4.79 20.39
N LYS A 176 -0.48 -5.32 20.11
CA LYS A 176 0.35 -4.88 18.97
C LYS A 176 0.66 -5.97 17.95
N LYS A 177 0.54 -7.25 18.31
CA LYS A 177 0.96 -8.37 17.46
C LYS A 177 -0.26 -9.09 16.90
N ASP A 178 -0.17 -9.48 15.63
CA ASP A 178 -1.26 -10.13 14.91
C ASP A 178 -1.25 -11.65 15.00
N SER A 179 -0.34 -12.30 15.74
CA SER A 179 -0.50 -13.71 16.14
C SER A 179 0.54 -14.12 17.18
N TYR A 180 0.17 -15.10 18.01
CA TYR A 180 1.06 -15.73 18.98
C TYR A 180 1.46 -17.14 18.54
N THR A 181 2.72 -17.50 18.75
CA THR A 181 3.17 -18.88 18.55
C THR A 181 2.71 -19.77 19.71
N ASN A 182 2.62 -21.08 19.48
CA ASN A 182 2.29 -22.04 20.54
C ASN A 182 3.24 -21.92 21.74
N GLU A 183 4.52 -21.60 21.50
CA GLU A 183 5.53 -21.39 22.54
C GLU A 183 5.26 -20.14 23.39
N GLU A 184 4.81 -19.04 22.75
CA GLU A 184 4.43 -17.80 23.45
C GLU A 184 3.20 -18.07 24.35
N ILE A 185 2.22 -18.83 23.86
CA ILE A 185 1.01 -19.21 24.60
C ILE A 185 1.34 -20.14 25.78
N ILE A 186 2.21 -21.13 25.56
CA ILE A 186 2.69 -22.03 26.64
C ILE A 186 3.42 -21.21 27.71
N SER A 187 4.29 -20.27 27.31
CA SER A 187 5.05 -19.44 28.25
C SER A 187 4.15 -18.49 29.05
N MET A 188 3.10 -17.94 28.44
CA MET A 188 2.06 -17.20 29.16
C MET A 188 1.30 -18.10 30.14
N GLY A 189 0.93 -19.31 29.70
CA GLY A 189 0.27 -20.32 30.53
C GLY A 189 1.09 -20.71 31.75
N ILE A 190 2.41 -20.84 31.61
CA ILE A 190 3.35 -21.11 32.71
C ILE A 190 3.33 -19.97 33.75
N ILE A 191 3.33 -18.70 33.33
CA ILE A 191 3.27 -17.56 34.27
C ILE A 191 1.96 -17.53 35.05
N VAL A 192 0.82 -17.73 34.36
CA VAL A 192 -0.50 -17.83 35.02
C VAL A 192 -0.54 -19.04 35.96
N GLY A 193 0.12 -20.13 35.55
CA GLY A 193 0.31 -21.32 36.35
C GLY A 193 1.10 -21.12 37.63
N LEU A 194 2.18 -20.36 37.56
CA LEU A 194 2.99 -20.01 38.72
C LEU A 194 2.23 -19.12 39.70
N LEU A 195 1.35 -18.24 39.21
CA LEU A 195 0.43 -17.50 40.07
C LEU A 195 -0.53 -18.43 40.82
N ALA A 196 -1.09 -19.42 40.12
CA ALA A 196 -1.94 -20.43 40.74
C ALA A 196 -1.17 -21.28 41.76
N ALA A 197 0.05 -21.72 41.44
CA ALA A 197 0.91 -22.49 42.34
C ALA A 197 1.28 -21.69 43.62
N GLY A 198 1.39 -20.37 43.51
CA GLY A 198 1.62 -19.46 44.63
C GLY A 198 0.53 -19.42 45.70
N THR A 199 -0.65 -20.00 45.41
CA THR A 199 -1.74 -20.16 46.40
C THR A 199 -1.57 -21.38 47.31
N TRP A 200 -0.41 -22.04 47.23
CA TRP A 200 -0.05 -23.17 48.08
C TRP A 200 -0.25 -22.89 49.59
N GLY A 201 -0.77 -23.90 50.29
CA GLY A 201 -1.10 -23.84 51.72
C GLY A 201 -2.44 -23.18 52.06
N ILE A 202 -3.15 -22.57 51.10
CA ILE A 202 -4.48 -22.00 51.34
C ILE A 202 -5.52 -23.10 51.14
N THR A 203 -6.01 -23.66 52.25
CA THR A 203 -7.11 -24.63 52.24
C THR A 203 -8.36 -24.03 52.88
N VAL A 204 -9.50 -24.12 52.20
CA VAL A 204 -10.80 -23.65 52.70
C VAL A 204 -11.65 -24.88 52.98
N TYR A 205 -12.01 -25.13 54.24
CA TYR A 205 -12.74 -26.33 54.66
C TYR A 205 -12.18 -27.62 54.03
N THR A 206 -10.85 -27.74 54.00
CA THR A 206 -10.08 -28.87 53.45
C THR A 206 -9.96 -28.96 51.92
N ILE A 207 -10.50 -28.00 51.16
CA ILE A 207 -10.39 -27.92 49.70
C ILE A 207 -9.17 -27.06 49.31
N SER A 208 -8.33 -27.57 48.40
CA SER A 208 -7.16 -26.87 47.88
C SER A 208 -7.54 -25.94 46.72
N ILE A 209 -7.36 -24.64 46.93
CA ILE A 209 -7.57 -23.62 45.88
C ILE A 209 -6.58 -23.82 44.71
N MET A 210 -5.36 -24.25 45.03
CA MET A 210 -4.31 -24.51 44.05
C MET A 210 -4.75 -25.56 43.03
N ASN A 211 -5.35 -26.66 43.49
CA ASN A 211 -5.81 -27.75 42.63
C ASN A 211 -6.94 -27.30 41.69
N ILE A 212 -7.88 -26.49 42.20
CA ILE A 212 -9.00 -25.95 41.41
C ILE A 212 -8.46 -25.09 40.26
N PHE A 213 -7.55 -24.15 40.54
CA PHE A 213 -6.97 -23.30 39.50
C PHE A 213 -6.13 -24.10 38.50
N GLY A 214 -5.34 -25.08 38.96
CA GLY A 214 -4.54 -25.94 38.08
C GLY A 214 -5.40 -26.69 37.07
N LEU A 215 -6.48 -27.33 37.53
CA LEU A 215 -7.44 -28.04 36.67
C LEU A 215 -8.13 -27.07 35.71
N LEU A 216 -8.58 -25.92 36.21
CA LEU A 216 -9.30 -24.93 35.41
C LEU A 216 -8.43 -24.37 34.28
N ILE A 217 -7.17 -24.00 34.56
CA ILE A 217 -6.25 -23.48 33.53
C ILE A 217 -5.98 -24.56 32.47
N ALA A 218 -5.73 -25.81 32.88
CA ALA A 218 -5.49 -26.90 31.94
C ALA A 218 -6.68 -27.14 31.00
N VAL A 219 -7.90 -27.18 31.55
CA VAL A 219 -9.13 -27.39 30.78
C VAL A 219 -9.44 -26.22 29.85
N ILE A 220 -9.27 -24.97 30.31
CA ILE A 220 -9.47 -23.76 29.50
C ILE A 220 -8.46 -23.70 28.35
N MET A 221 -7.18 -23.94 28.61
CA MET A 221 -6.14 -23.90 27.58
C MET A 221 -6.34 -25.02 26.56
N GLY A 222 -6.76 -26.21 27.01
CA GLY A 222 -7.18 -27.29 26.12
C GLY A 222 -8.37 -26.92 25.24
N TYR A 223 -9.43 -26.35 25.83
CA TYR A 223 -10.62 -25.96 25.10
C TYR A 223 -10.37 -24.82 24.08
N ILE A 224 -9.54 -23.83 24.43
CA ILE A 224 -9.26 -22.69 23.54
C ILE A 224 -8.24 -23.06 22.45
N TYR A 225 -7.15 -23.75 22.77
CA TYR A 225 -6.02 -23.94 21.84
C TYR A 225 -5.86 -25.37 21.33
N GLY A 226 -6.67 -26.31 21.81
CA GLY A 226 -6.63 -27.72 21.42
C GLY A 226 -5.66 -28.54 22.28
N SER A 227 -5.58 -29.83 21.96
CA SER A 227 -4.90 -30.84 22.78
C SER A 227 -3.41 -30.57 22.97
N GLY A 228 -2.69 -30.07 21.95
CA GLY A 228 -1.25 -29.82 22.04
C GLY A 228 -0.88 -28.79 23.11
N VAL A 229 -1.45 -27.59 23.03
CA VAL A 229 -1.20 -26.50 23.99
C VAL A 229 -1.80 -26.81 25.36
N GLY A 230 -3.00 -27.43 25.40
CA GLY A 230 -3.63 -27.86 26.64
C GLY A 230 -2.79 -28.88 27.42
N THR A 231 -2.26 -29.89 26.73
CA THR A 231 -1.39 -30.90 27.33
C THR A 231 -0.07 -30.29 27.78
N ALA A 232 0.60 -29.49 26.94
CA ALA A 232 1.87 -28.87 27.28
C ALA A 232 1.74 -27.95 28.51
N THR A 233 0.68 -27.14 28.55
CA THR A 233 0.40 -26.28 29.71
C THR A 233 0.06 -27.12 30.94
N GLY A 234 -0.78 -28.15 30.80
CA GLY A 234 -1.14 -29.06 31.89
C GLY A 234 0.06 -29.82 32.48
N VAL A 235 0.97 -30.32 31.64
CA VAL A 235 2.21 -30.98 32.07
C VAL A 235 3.12 -29.98 32.79
N ALA A 236 3.32 -28.78 32.24
CA ALA A 236 4.13 -27.75 32.89
C ALA A 236 3.57 -27.35 34.27
N LEU A 237 2.25 -27.17 34.38
CA LEU A 237 1.56 -26.95 35.66
C LEU A 237 1.77 -28.10 36.62
N GLY A 238 1.64 -29.34 36.13
CA GLY A 238 1.77 -30.55 36.93
C GLY A 238 3.19 -30.75 37.47
N LEU A 239 4.21 -30.40 36.68
CA LEU A 239 5.59 -30.40 37.13
C LEU A 239 5.82 -29.38 38.25
N ILE A 240 5.39 -28.14 38.04
CA ILE A 240 5.59 -27.05 39.00
C ILE A 240 4.85 -27.33 40.32
N MET A 241 3.57 -27.66 40.25
CA MET A 241 2.75 -27.92 41.45
C MET A 241 3.10 -29.26 42.11
N GLY A 242 3.46 -30.27 41.32
CA GLY A 242 3.81 -31.60 41.81
C GLY A 242 5.13 -31.65 42.55
N ILE A 243 6.14 -30.87 42.13
CA ILE A 243 7.39 -30.70 42.88
C ILE A 243 7.12 -30.04 44.24
N SER A 244 6.22 -29.06 44.30
CA SER A 244 5.87 -28.37 45.56
C SER A 244 5.15 -29.27 46.57
N ASN A 245 4.44 -30.31 46.12
CA ASN A 245 3.66 -31.24 46.96
C ASN A 245 4.29 -32.65 47.07
N GLN A 246 5.57 -32.79 46.68
CA GLN A 246 6.35 -34.05 46.75
C GLN A 246 5.74 -35.23 45.97
N ASN A 247 4.87 -34.98 44.98
CA ASN A 247 4.17 -36.03 44.24
C ASN A 247 3.99 -35.67 42.76
N MET A 248 5.11 -35.50 42.06
CA MET A 248 5.16 -35.02 40.68
C MET A 248 4.31 -35.84 39.69
N LEU A 249 4.34 -37.17 39.82
CA LEU A 249 3.65 -38.08 38.88
C LEU A 249 2.13 -37.84 38.87
N VAL A 250 1.51 -37.73 40.05
CA VAL A 250 0.06 -37.56 40.19
C VAL A 250 -0.41 -36.25 39.58
N PHE A 251 0.28 -35.14 39.85
CA PHE A 251 -0.08 -33.82 39.33
C PHE A 251 0.11 -33.70 37.81
N VAL A 252 1.19 -34.25 37.26
CA VAL A 252 1.44 -34.27 35.80
C VAL A 252 0.36 -35.08 35.08
N SER A 253 0.03 -36.28 35.60
CA SER A 253 -1.02 -37.11 35.03
C SER A 253 -2.39 -36.41 35.08
N MET A 254 -2.76 -35.81 36.22
CA MET A 254 -4.04 -35.15 36.39
C MET A 254 -4.22 -33.94 35.46
N PHE A 255 -3.30 -32.99 35.45
CA PHE A 255 -3.46 -31.77 34.65
C PHE A 255 -3.18 -32.00 33.17
N GLY A 256 -2.17 -32.82 32.84
CA GLY A 256 -1.82 -33.15 31.46
C GLY A 256 -2.96 -33.85 30.72
N LEU A 257 -3.53 -34.91 31.32
CA LEU A 257 -4.63 -35.66 30.70
C LEU A 257 -5.92 -34.84 30.66
N SER A 258 -6.20 -34.04 31.69
CA SER A 258 -7.36 -33.14 31.70
C SER A 258 -7.30 -32.10 30.58
N GLY A 259 -6.12 -31.51 30.34
CA GLY A 259 -5.89 -30.58 29.22
C GLY A 259 -5.96 -31.26 27.85
N LEU A 260 -5.42 -32.48 27.74
CA LEU A 260 -5.44 -33.28 26.51
C LEU A 260 -6.87 -33.60 26.09
N VAL A 261 -7.67 -34.19 26.98
CA VAL A 261 -9.03 -34.65 26.68
C VAL A 261 -9.96 -33.47 26.41
N SER A 262 -9.88 -32.41 27.20
CA SER A 262 -10.62 -31.16 26.94
C SER A 262 -10.33 -30.62 25.52
N GLY A 263 -9.06 -30.68 25.11
CA GLY A 263 -8.62 -30.20 23.80
C GLY A 263 -8.99 -31.08 22.61
N ILE A 264 -9.09 -32.40 22.78
CA ILE A 264 -9.59 -33.31 21.73
C ILE A 264 -11.06 -32.99 21.41
N PHE A 265 -11.87 -32.79 22.45
CA PHE A 265 -13.30 -32.53 22.32
C PHE A 265 -13.65 -31.05 22.11
N LYS A 266 -12.66 -30.19 21.84
CA LYS A 266 -12.88 -28.76 21.54
C LYS A 266 -13.95 -28.54 20.46
N LYS A 267 -13.89 -29.30 19.37
CA LYS A 267 -14.76 -29.13 18.19
C LYS A 267 -16.23 -29.52 18.45
N THR A 268 -16.46 -30.40 19.41
CA THR A 268 -17.80 -30.91 19.76
C THR A 268 -18.55 -30.00 20.74
N GLY A 269 -17.92 -28.92 21.20
CA GLY A 269 -18.54 -27.91 22.06
C GLY A 269 -18.20 -28.06 23.54
N LYS A 270 -18.49 -26.98 24.27
CA LYS A 270 -18.10 -26.79 25.67
C LYS A 270 -18.61 -27.87 26.62
N TRP A 271 -19.86 -28.28 26.45
CA TRP A 271 -20.50 -29.29 27.29
C TRP A 271 -19.82 -30.65 27.18
N LEU A 272 -19.45 -31.07 25.96
CA LEU A 272 -18.78 -32.35 25.77
C LEU A 272 -17.34 -32.32 26.27
N SER A 273 -16.60 -31.22 26.07
CA SER A 273 -15.27 -31.05 26.67
C SER A 273 -15.31 -31.12 28.20
N ALA A 274 -16.32 -30.52 28.85
CA ALA A 274 -16.50 -30.57 30.30
C ALA A 274 -16.79 -31.99 30.80
N ALA A 275 -17.69 -32.71 30.11
CA ALA A 275 -18.02 -34.09 30.44
C ALA A 275 -16.80 -35.01 30.28
N ALA A 276 -16.06 -34.88 29.18
CA ALA A 276 -14.87 -35.69 28.91
C ALA A 276 -13.75 -35.42 29.94
N TYR A 277 -13.55 -34.16 30.34
CA TYR A 277 -12.67 -33.79 31.45
C TYR A 277 -13.09 -34.49 32.75
N MET A 278 -14.37 -34.41 33.12
CA MET A 278 -14.86 -34.97 34.39
C MET A 278 -14.70 -36.50 34.45
N VAL A 279 -15.01 -37.19 33.36
CA VAL A 279 -14.80 -38.65 33.25
C VAL A 279 -13.32 -39.00 33.41
N THR A 280 -12.44 -38.26 32.72
CA THR A 280 -10.98 -38.49 32.80
C THR A 280 -10.45 -38.27 34.22
N PHE A 281 -10.90 -37.21 34.88
CA PHE A 281 -10.53 -36.89 36.26
C PHE A 281 -10.92 -38.01 37.24
N LEU A 282 -12.14 -38.54 37.12
CA LEU A 282 -12.63 -39.65 37.95
C LEU A 282 -11.85 -40.95 37.71
N ILE A 283 -11.55 -41.28 36.44
CA ILE A 283 -10.79 -42.49 36.09
C ILE A 283 -9.39 -42.44 36.72
N ILE A 284 -8.69 -41.31 36.62
CA ILE A 284 -7.35 -41.13 37.20
C ILE A 284 -7.41 -41.25 38.73
N GLN A 285 -8.45 -40.69 39.35
CA GLN A 285 -8.64 -40.75 40.79
C GLN A 285 -8.91 -42.17 41.32
N ILE A 286 -9.62 -43.01 40.56
CA ILE A 286 -9.84 -44.43 40.93
C ILE A 286 -8.54 -45.22 40.86
N TYR A 287 -7.67 -44.90 39.90
CA TYR A 287 -6.42 -45.62 39.69
C TYR A 287 -5.35 -45.29 40.75
N ILE A 288 -5.32 -44.04 41.21
CA ILE A 288 -4.34 -43.56 42.18
C ILE A 288 -4.84 -43.87 43.59
N LYS A 289 -4.30 -44.92 44.22
CA LYS A 289 -4.64 -45.36 45.60
C LYS A 289 -4.40 -44.30 46.69
N ASP A 290 -3.67 -43.24 46.38
CA ASP A 290 -3.33 -42.16 47.32
C ASP A 290 -4.36 -41.02 47.24
N VAL A 291 -5.53 -41.24 47.86
CA VAL A 291 -6.73 -40.37 47.79
C VAL A 291 -6.53 -39.01 48.50
N SER A 292 -5.38 -38.79 49.13
CA SER A 292 -5.14 -37.65 50.02
C SER A 292 -4.92 -36.31 49.30
N GLN A 293 -4.45 -36.31 48.05
CA GLN A 293 -3.97 -35.08 47.39
C GLN A 293 -4.98 -34.36 46.49
N PHE A 294 -5.99 -35.07 45.96
CA PHE A 294 -7.04 -34.51 45.12
C PHE A 294 -8.41 -34.95 45.61
N LYS A 295 -9.32 -33.99 45.82
CA LYS A 295 -10.70 -34.27 46.23
C LYS A 295 -11.63 -34.24 45.03
N ILE A 296 -12.64 -35.12 45.02
CA ILE A 296 -13.66 -35.13 43.95
C ILE A 296 -14.33 -33.75 43.82
N ILE A 297 -14.55 -33.09 44.96
CA ILE A 297 -15.15 -31.75 45.03
C ILE A 297 -14.33 -30.70 44.25
N GLU A 298 -13.00 -30.81 44.22
CA GLU A 298 -12.13 -29.86 43.50
C GLU A 298 -12.34 -29.97 41.98
N GLY A 299 -12.47 -31.19 41.46
CA GLY A 299 -12.78 -31.44 40.05
C GLY A 299 -14.17 -30.94 39.66
N ILE A 300 -15.17 -31.15 40.51
CA ILE A 300 -16.54 -30.65 40.29
C ILE A 300 -16.56 -29.11 40.24
N ILE A 301 -15.90 -28.44 41.19
CA ILE A 301 -15.85 -26.98 41.23
C ILE A 301 -15.17 -26.43 39.97
N SER A 302 -14.03 -27.01 39.56
CA SER A 302 -13.35 -26.62 38.31
C SER A 302 -14.25 -26.77 37.08
N CYS A 303 -14.99 -27.89 36.99
CA CYS A 303 -15.93 -28.16 35.91
C CYS A 303 -17.08 -27.14 35.87
N ILE A 304 -17.66 -26.82 37.02
CA ILE A 304 -18.75 -25.83 37.13
C ILE A 304 -18.25 -24.45 36.71
N ILE A 305 -17.08 -24.01 37.21
CA ILE A 305 -16.53 -22.70 36.83
C ILE A 305 -16.26 -22.66 35.33
N PHE A 306 -15.69 -23.72 34.76
CA PHE A 306 -15.49 -23.83 33.31
C PHE A 306 -16.81 -23.65 32.55
N LEU A 307 -17.91 -24.28 33.00
CA LEU A 307 -19.26 -24.19 32.42
C LEU A 307 -19.97 -22.84 32.62
N VAL A 308 -19.69 -22.12 33.71
CA VAL A 308 -20.30 -20.80 33.99
C VAL A 308 -19.69 -19.68 33.13
N VAL A 309 -18.41 -19.76 32.79
CA VAL A 309 -17.75 -18.73 31.96
C VAL A 309 -18.41 -18.65 30.58
N SER A 310 -18.93 -17.47 30.21
CA SER A 310 -19.68 -17.32 28.95
C SER A 310 -18.84 -17.62 27.71
N ASN A 311 -19.50 -18.10 26.63
CA ASN A 311 -18.84 -18.29 25.33
C ASN A 311 -18.24 -16.99 24.77
N LYS A 312 -18.79 -15.83 25.14
CA LYS A 312 -18.25 -14.51 24.77
C LYS A 312 -16.86 -14.29 25.38
N ALA A 313 -16.64 -14.69 26.64
CA ALA A 313 -15.34 -14.57 27.29
C ALA A 313 -14.29 -15.49 26.65
N TYR A 314 -14.67 -16.73 26.29
CA TYR A 314 -13.77 -17.65 25.57
C TYR A 314 -13.41 -17.13 24.17
N ASN A 315 -14.37 -16.54 23.46
CA ASN A 315 -14.12 -15.97 22.13
C ASN A 315 -13.24 -14.72 22.17
N ILE A 316 -13.38 -13.86 23.19
CA ILE A 316 -12.46 -12.72 23.39
C ILE A 316 -11.04 -13.23 23.64
N LEU A 317 -10.87 -14.20 24.55
CA LEU A 317 -9.57 -14.83 24.82
C LEU A 317 -9.01 -15.53 23.58
N TYR A 318 -9.85 -16.18 22.77
CA TYR A 318 -9.45 -16.79 21.50
C TYR A 318 -9.03 -15.75 20.46
N LEU A 319 -9.75 -14.62 20.34
CA LEU A 319 -9.46 -13.57 19.35
C LEU A 319 -8.25 -12.71 19.72
N ASP A 320 -7.99 -12.47 21.01
CA ASP A 320 -6.83 -11.68 21.44
C ASP A 320 -5.52 -12.46 21.36
N LEU A 321 -5.56 -13.80 21.42
CA LEU A 321 -4.37 -14.65 21.47
C LEU A 321 -4.21 -15.59 20.25
N ASN A 322 -5.28 -16.00 19.59
CA ASN A 322 -5.25 -16.88 18.43
C ASN A 322 -5.80 -16.18 17.18
N ASN A 323 -4.94 -15.42 16.50
CA ASN A 323 -5.20 -15.00 15.13
C ASN A 323 -4.90 -16.11 14.10
N TYR A 324 -4.59 -17.34 14.54
CA TYR A 324 -4.60 -18.51 13.68
C TYR A 324 -6.01 -19.10 13.61
N GLY A 325 -6.77 -18.62 12.63
CA GLY A 325 -7.83 -19.44 12.02
C GLY A 325 -9.22 -18.84 12.07
N THR A 326 -9.52 -18.07 11.03
CA THR A 326 -10.62 -18.35 10.09
C THR A 326 -10.31 -17.66 8.75
N LYS A 327 -9.74 -18.44 7.81
CA LYS A 327 -9.65 -18.22 6.34
C LYS A 327 -9.15 -16.87 5.77
N SER A 328 -8.88 -15.84 6.56
CA SER A 328 -8.63 -14.47 6.07
C SER A 328 -7.16 -14.01 6.19
N SER A 329 -6.28 -14.76 6.86
CA SER A 329 -4.85 -14.43 6.97
C SER A 329 -3.98 -14.90 5.80
N VAL A 330 -4.54 -15.73 4.90
CA VAL A 330 -3.88 -16.06 3.63
C VAL A 330 -3.83 -14.83 2.71
N SER A 331 -4.64 -13.80 2.95
CA SER A 331 -4.86 -12.70 1.99
C SER A 331 -3.73 -11.67 1.91
N GLU A 332 -3.02 -11.31 2.98
CA GLU A 332 -2.06 -10.19 2.90
C GLU A 332 -0.81 -10.55 2.09
N GLY A 333 -0.10 -11.63 2.47
CA GLY A 333 1.05 -12.10 1.70
C GLY A 333 0.68 -12.66 0.31
N TYR A 334 -0.50 -13.26 0.14
CA TYR A 334 -0.93 -13.78 -1.16
C TYR A 334 -1.28 -12.65 -2.13
N MET A 335 -1.90 -11.56 -1.65
CA MET A 335 -2.18 -10.39 -2.50
C MET A 335 -0.89 -9.71 -2.95
N ASP A 336 0.10 -9.57 -2.05
CA ASP A 336 1.42 -9.05 -2.42
C ASP A 336 2.13 -9.98 -3.43
N VAL A 337 2.02 -11.30 -3.27
CA VAL A 337 2.55 -12.27 -4.24
C VAL A 337 1.85 -12.15 -5.59
N VAL A 338 0.52 -12.09 -5.64
CA VAL A 338 -0.25 -11.95 -6.89
C VAL A 338 0.07 -10.63 -7.57
N LYS A 339 0.16 -9.54 -6.80
CA LYS A 339 0.57 -8.22 -7.27
C LYS A 339 1.96 -8.28 -7.90
N ASN A 340 2.94 -8.83 -7.20
CA ASN A 340 4.32 -8.96 -7.71
C ASN A 340 4.40 -9.81 -8.97
N VAL A 341 3.67 -10.93 -9.03
CA VAL A 341 3.61 -11.76 -10.25
C VAL A 341 3.00 -10.98 -11.41
N PHE A 342 1.96 -10.18 -11.16
CA PHE A 342 1.31 -9.38 -12.22
C PHE A 342 2.20 -8.23 -12.71
N THR A 343 2.85 -7.50 -11.80
CA THR A 343 3.79 -6.42 -12.16
C THR A 343 5.00 -6.96 -12.91
N GLU A 344 5.59 -8.07 -12.48
CA GLU A 344 6.69 -8.73 -13.21
C GLU A 344 6.28 -9.15 -14.63
N ARG A 345 5.06 -9.67 -14.81
CA ARG A 345 4.54 -10.07 -16.12
C ARG A 345 4.30 -8.87 -17.03
N LEU A 346 3.75 -7.77 -16.51
CA LEU A 346 3.56 -6.53 -17.28
C LEU A 346 4.89 -5.88 -17.65
N ASP A 347 5.87 -5.88 -16.75
CA ASP A 347 7.21 -5.37 -17.03
C ASP A 347 7.93 -6.20 -18.08
N ALA A 348 7.80 -7.54 -18.02
CA ALA A 348 8.32 -8.42 -19.06
C ALA A 348 7.66 -8.13 -20.42
N PHE A 349 6.34 -7.93 -20.45
CA PHE A 349 5.61 -7.57 -21.66
C PHE A 349 6.08 -6.21 -22.23
N SER A 350 6.23 -5.19 -21.37
CA SER A 350 6.79 -3.90 -21.75
C SER A 350 8.19 -4.05 -22.38
N LYS A 351 9.09 -4.81 -21.76
CA LYS A 351 10.43 -5.08 -22.31
C LYS A 351 10.38 -5.77 -23.67
N THR A 352 9.47 -6.71 -23.89
CA THR A 352 9.32 -7.35 -25.20
C THR A 352 8.87 -6.37 -26.29
N LEU A 353 8.01 -5.40 -25.95
CA LEU A 353 7.59 -4.35 -26.89
C LEU A 353 8.75 -3.39 -27.20
N ILE A 354 9.56 -3.00 -26.20
CA ILE A 354 10.77 -2.19 -26.43
C ILE A 354 11.72 -2.91 -27.39
N ASN A 355 11.99 -4.19 -27.16
CA ASN A 355 12.86 -4.97 -28.04
C ASN A 355 12.31 -5.05 -29.48
N LEU A 356 10.98 -5.13 -29.64
CA LEU A 356 10.34 -5.13 -30.95
C LEU A 356 10.49 -3.76 -31.63
N SER A 357 10.30 -2.66 -30.90
CA SER A 357 10.59 -1.30 -31.36
C SER A 357 12.03 -1.17 -31.85
N ASP A 358 13.01 -1.59 -31.05
CA ASP A 358 14.43 -1.51 -31.40
C ASP A 358 14.76 -2.36 -32.64
N ALA A 359 14.16 -3.54 -32.77
CA ALA A 359 14.31 -4.38 -33.95
C ALA A 359 13.80 -3.70 -35.22
N LEU A 360 12.66 -3.00 -35.15
CA LEU A 360 12.11 -2.25 -36.30
C LEU A 360 12.98 -1.05 -36.69
N ILE A 361 13.55 -0.33 -35.72
CA ILE A 361 14.48 0.79 -35.96
C ILE A 361 15.74 0.27 -36.67
N ASN A 362 16.35 -0.79 -36.15
CA ASN A 362 17.54 -1.39 -36.74
C ASN A 362 17.32 -1.86 -38.19
N LEU A 363 16.13 -2.41 -38.49
CA LEU A 363 15.75 -2.77 -39.86
C LEU A 363 15.61 -1.56 -40.78
N SER A 364 15.12 -0.43 -40.25
CA SER A 364 15.03 0.84 -41.00
C SER A 364 16.42 1.41 -41.31
N ASP A 365 17.34 1.39 -40.34
CA ASP A 365 18.70 1.91 -40.51
C ASP A 365 19.51 1.09 -41.54
N ASN A 366 19.33 -0.24 -41.55
CA ASN A 366 19.93 -1.10 -42.57
C ASN A 366 19.44 -0.76 -43.98
N ASP A 367 18.14 -0.47 -44.16
CA ASP A 367 17.61 -0.06 -45.47
C ASP A 367 18.19 1.30 -45.90
N LYS A 368 18.41 2.25 -44.97
CA LYS A 368 19.07 3.55 -45.23
C LYS A 368 20.54 3.39 -45.65
N LEU A 369 21.27 2.40 -45.12
CA LEU A 369 22.66 2.13 -45.48
C LEU A 369 22.80 1.48 -46.86
N ILE A 370 21.91 0.54 -47.22
CA ILE A 370 21.91 -0.12 -48.54
C ILE A 370 21.64 0.87 -49.68
N LEU A 371 20.87 1.93 -49.43
CA LEU A 371 20.60 2.98 -50.42
C LEU A 371 21.86 3.73 -50.88
N LYS A 372 22.92 3.78 -50.06
CA LYS A 372 24.15 4.51 -50.39
C LYS A 372 25.15 3.75 -51.27
N SER A 373 25.03 2.42 -51.41
CA SER A 373 26.07 1.57 -52.02
C SER A 373 25.78 1.11 -53.46
N LYS A 374 24.75 1.64 -54.13
CA LYS A 374 24.09 0.97 -55.27
C LYS A 374 24.36 1.53 -56.67
N SER A 375 25.12 2.62 -56.77
CA SER A 375 25.40 3.27 -58.06
C SER A 375 26.27 2.43 -59.01
N SER A 376 27.16 1.59 -58.47
CA SER A 376 27.98 0.67 -59.27
C SER A 376 27.20 -0.51 -59.83
N GLU A 377 26.25 -1.05 -59.07
CA GLU A 377 25.39 -2.18 -59.48
C GLU A 377 24.51 -1.80 -60.69
N LEU A 378 24.05 -0.55 -60.77
CA LEU A 378 23.25 -0.05 -61.90
C LEU A 378 24.08 -0.01 -63.20
N VAL A 379 25.34 0.39 -63.11
CA VAL A 379 26.26 0.46 -64.27
C VAL A 379 26.56 -0.95 -64.79
N GLU A 380 26.85 -1.90 -63.92
CA GLU A 380 27.10 -3.30 -64.29
C GLU A 380 25.86 -3.96 -64.90
N ASN A 381 24.68 -3.77 -64.31
CA ASN A 381 23.43 -4.35 -64.80
C ASN A 381 23.03 -3.74 -66.16
N LEU A 382 23.30 -2.45 -66.39
CA LEU A 382 23.10 -1.81 -67.69
C LEU A 382 24.10 -2.34 -68.74
N ALA A 383 25.36 -2.52 -68.35
CA ALA A 383 26.41 -3.08 -69.20
C ALA A 383 26.07 -4.51 -69.65
N ASP A 384 25.61 -5.36 -68.73
CA ASP A 384 25.25 -6.75 -69.03
C ASP A 384 24.05 -6.84 -70.00
N ARG A 385 23.07 -5.94 -69.89
CA ARG A 385 21.88 -5.95 -70.78
C ARG A 385 22.18 -5.50 -72.20
N VAL A 386 23.14 -4.59 -72.40
CA VAL A 386 23.35 -3.91 -73.69
C VAL A 386 24.68 -4.29 -74.35
N CYS A 387 25.74 -4.46 -73.56
CA CYS A 387 27.10 -4.65 -74.04
C CYS A 387 27.56 -6.11 -74.14
N SER A 388 26.92 -7.06 -73.46
CA SER A 388 27.28 -8.49 -73.48
C SER A 388 27.38 -9.05 -74.91
N ASP A 389 26.33 -8.86 -75.71
CA ASP A 389 26.26 -9.26 -77.13
C ASP A 389 26.64 -8.10 -78.09
N CYS A 390 27.62 -7.27 -77.73
CA CYS A 390 28.10 -6.16 -78.55
C CYS A 390 29.50 -6.41 -79.10
N ASP A 391 29.69 -6.22 -80.41
CA ASP A 391 30.99 -6.40 -81.07
C ASP A 391 32.10 -5.49 -80.51
N MET A 392 31.72 -4.32 -79.97
CA MET A 392 32.66 -3.34 -79.39
C MET A 392 32.94 -3.54 -77.90
N ASN A 393 32.40 -4.58 -77.27
CA ASN A 393 32.55 -4.84 -75.83
C ASN A 393 34.03 -4.88 -75.40
N SER A 394 34.89 -5.58 -76.15
CA SER A 394 36.31 -5.69 -75.84
C SER A 394 37.04 -4.34 -75.80
N ILE A 395 36.62 -3.36 -76.61
CA ILE A 395 37.21 -2.02 -76.64
C ILE A 395 36.68 -1.21 -75.47
N CYS A 396 35.35 -1.18 -75.25
CA CYS A 396 34.70 -0.41 -74.20
C CYS A 396 35.07 -0.89 -72.79
N TRP A 397 34.95 -2.19 -72.51
CA TRP A 397 35.09 -2.73 -71.14
C TRP A 397 36.47 -3.33 -70.83
N ARG A 398 37.36 -3.58 -71.81
CA ARG A 398 38.75 -4.01 -71.53
C ARG A 398 39.80 -2.92 -71.76
N ARG A 399 39.66 -2.10 -72.81
CA ARG A 399 40.65 -1.06 -73.16
C ARG A 399 40.31 0.32 -72.59
N GLU A 400 39.03 0.69 -72.58
CA GLU A 400 38.54 2.01 -72.17
C GLU A 400 37.60 1.98 -70.95
N LEU A 401 37.75 0.99 -70.06
CA LEU A 401 36.85 0.72 -68.94
C LEU A 401 36.50 1.97 -68.11
N TYR A 402 37.50 2.77 -67.73
CA TYR A 402 37.30 3.96 -66.91
C TYR A 402 36.37 4.98 -67.59
N PHE A 403 36.59 5.24 -68.87
CA PHE A 403 35.79 6.19 -69.63
C PHE A 403 34.37 5.65 -69.84
N THR A 404 34.24 4.39 -70.26
CA THR A 404 32.93 3.75 -70.45
C THR A 404 32.11 3.75 -69.16
N TYR A 405 32.73 3.42 -68.02
CA TYR A 405 32.08 3.45 -66.71
C TYR A 405 31.60 4.87 -66.35
N SER A 406 32.45 5.89 -66.55
CA SER A 406 32.09 7.28 -66.25
C SER A 406 30.92 7.78 -67.11
N TYR A 407 30.87 7.41 -68.40
CA TYR A 407 29.76 7.79 -69.28
C TYR A 407 28.46 7.05 -68.93
N PHE A 408 28.54 5.77 -68.53
CA PHE A 408 27.36 5.04 -68.06
C PHE A 408 26.82 5.63 -66.76
N PHE A 409 27.71 6.02 -65.86
CA PHE A 409 27.34 6.69 -64.62
C PHE A 409 26.66 8.05 -64.88
N GLU A 410 27.28 8.90 -65.70
CA GLU A 410 26.71 10.21 -66.10
C GLU A 410 25.35 10.05 -66.81
N MET A 411 25.22 9.02 -67.65
CA MET A 411 23.95 8.71 -68.31
C MET A 411 22.87 8.32 -67.30
N ILE A 412 23.17 7.44 -66.33
CA ILE A 412 22.23 7.06 -65.28
C ILE A 412 21.82 8.28 -64.45
N GLU A 413 22.76 9.18 -64.11
CA GLU A 413 22.49 10.42 -63.37
C GLU A 413 21.60 11.39 -64.17
N ASN A 414 21.81 11.52 -65.48
CA ASN A 414 20.97 12.35 -66.35
C ASN A 414 19.53 11.81 -66.44
N PHE A 415 19.35 10.48 -66.44
CA PHE A 415 18.02 9.85 -66.45
C PHE A 415 17.34 9.90 -65.08
N GLN A 416 18.10 9.87 -63.98
CA GLN A 416 17.55 10.10 -62.63
C GLN A 416 17.01 11.52 -62.45
N ASN A 417 17.66 12.50 -63.06
CA ASN A 417 17.26 13.92 -63.02
C ASN A 417 16.26 14.31 -64.12
N ASP A 418 15.57 13.35 -64.74
CA ASP A 418 14.58 13.55 -65.81
C ASP A 418 15.09 14.29 -67.09
N LYS A 419 16.40 14.49 -67.24
CA LYS A 419 16.99 15.13 -68.44
C LYS A 419 16.91 14.23 -69.66
N ASN A 420 16.91 12.91 -69.48
CA ASN A 420 16.87 11.89 -70.55
C ASN A 420 17.97 12.09 -71.64
N GLU A 421 19.12 12.64 -71.25
CA GLU A 421 20.24 12.95 -72.15
C GLU A 421 21.37 11.91 -72.06
N ILE A 422 21.99 11.62 -73.21
CA ILE A 422 23.17 10.75 -73.29
C ILE A 422 24.43 11.62 -73.36
N PRO A 423 25.53 11.25 -72.69
CA PRO A 423 26.82 11.91 -72.86
C PRO A 423 27.26 11.96 -74.33
N LYS A 424 27.73 13.11 -74.78
CA LYS A 424 28.03 13.39 -76.20
C LYS A 424 29.11 12.46 -76.77
N GLU A 425 30.08 12.09 -75.94
CA GLU A 425 31.15 11.14 -76.28
C GLU A 425 30.63 9.71 -76.43
N LEU A 426 29.63 9.33 -75.64
CA LEU A 426 29.02 8.00 -75.68
C LEU A 426 28.15 7.82 -76.93
N CYS A 427 27.36 8.84 -77.30
CA CYS A 427 26.57 8.86 -78.53
C CYS A 427 27.42 8.61 -79.79
N LYS A 428 28.65 9.14 -79.82
CA LYS A 428 29.56 9.01 -80.97
C LYS A 428 30.24 7.64 -81.06
N LYS A 429 30.36 6.93 -79.94
CA LYS A 429 31.10 5.66 -79.83
C LYS A 429 30.19 4.43 -79.80
N CYS A 430 28.98 4.54 -79.26
CA CYS A 430 28.07 3.42 -79.10
C CYS A 430 27.29 3.11 -80.38
N ILE A 431 27.29 1.84 -80.80
CA ILE A 431 26.56 1.35 -81.99
C ILE A 431 25.10 1.01 -81.64
N LYS A 432 24.79 0.74 -80.36
CA LYS A 432 23.47 0.35 -79.84
C LYS A 432 22.79 1.49 -79.06
N ASN A 433 22.76 2.70 -79.62
CA ASN A 433 22.24 3.89 -78.92
C ASN A 433 20.76 3.75 -78.46
N ASP A 434 19.86 3.34 -79.36
CA ASP A 434 18.43 3.25 -79.03
C ASP A 434 18.13 2.19 -77.96
N GLU A 435 18.82 1.05 -78.04
CA GLU A 435 18.72 -0.03 -77.06
C GLU A 435 19.28 0.37 -75.70
N LEU A 436 20.37 1.16 -75.69
CA LEU A 436 20.95 1.72 -74.46
C LEU A 436 19.99 2.69 -73.78
N ILE A 437 19.35 3.61 -74.51
CA ILE A 437 18.35 4.55 -73.98
C ILE A 437 17.17 3.81 -73.35
N LYS A 438 16.59 2.86 -74.10
CA LYS A 438 15.40 2.12 -73.67
C LYS A 438 15.70 1.34 -72.38
N ASN A 439 16.80 0.59 -72.34
CA ASN A 439 17.20 -0.18 -71.17
C ASN A 439 17.56 0.73 -69.99
N THR A 440 18.22 1.87 -70.22
CA THR A 440 18.52 2.83 -69.16
C THR A 440 17.24 3.40 -68.55
N LYS A 441 16.29 3.83 -69.38
CA LYS A 441 15.01 4.36 -68.91
C LYS A 441 14.23 3.33 -68.08
N GLU A 442 14.14 2.09 -68.56
CA GLU A 442 13.46 1.01 -67.84
C GLU A 442 14.16 0.68 -66.52
N LEU A 443 15.50 0.61 -66.52
CA LEU A 443 16.31 0.29 -65.35
C LEU A 443 16.24 1.41 -64.30
N VAL A 444 16.36 2.67 -64.70
CA VAL A 444 16.26 3.84 -63.83
C VAL A 444 14.85 4.00 -63.27
N ASN A 445 13.79 3.85 -64.09
CA ASN A 445 12.41 3.91 -63.59
C ASN A 445 12.11 2.82 -62.56
N ASN A 446 12.54 1.57 -62.84
CA ASN A 446 12.40 0.48 -61.88
C ASN A 446 13.20 0.74 -60.59
N TYR A 447 14.38 1.35 -60.71
CA TYR A 447 15.18 1.76 -59.56
C TYR A 447 14.46 2.82 -58.71
N ILE A 448 13.99 3.91 -59.32
CA ILE A 448 13.27 5.00 -58.63
C ILE A 448 12.01 4.47 -57.94
N ILE A 449 11.21 3.63 -58.62
CA ILE A 449 10.01 3.02 -58.02
C ILE A 449 10.37 2.16 -56.80
N ASN A 450 11.42 1.34 -56.91
CA ASN A 450 11.87 0.49 -55.80
C ASN A 450 12.46 1.32 -54.65
N GLU A 451 13.13 2.42 -54.96
CA GLU A 451 13.68 3.35 -53.97
C GLU A 451 12.56 4.04 -53.18
N ILE A 452 11.57 4.62 -53.86
CA ILE A 452 10.40 5.25 -53.24
C ILE A 452 9.65 4.26 -52.34
N LYS A 453 9.43 3.02 -52.83
CA LYS A 453 8.79 1.96 -52.02
C LYS A 453 9.61 1.61 -50.78
N ARG A 454 10.93 1.47 -50.90
CA ARG A 454 11.82 1.18 -49.76
C ARG A 454 11.85 2.32 -48.75
N LYS A 455 11.92 3.56 -49.22
CA LYS A 455 11.89 4.75 -48.38
C LYS A 455 10.57 4.81 -47.59
N SER A 456 9.43 4.65 -48.25
CA SER A 456 8.12 4.60 -47.60
C SER A 456 8.01 3.45 -46.58
N LEU A 457 8.57 2.26 -46.87
CA LEU A 457 8.62 1.16 -45.92
C LEU A 457 9.53 1.44 -44.72
N SER A 458 10.68 2.08 -44.93
CA SER A 458 11.61 2.49 -43.87
C SER A 458 10.98 3.53 -42.95
N GLU A 459 10.34 4.55 -43.51
CA GLU A 459 9.57 5.56 -42.77
C GLU A 459 8.41 4.92 -42.00
N GLY A 460 7.66 4.00 -42.63
CA GLY A 460 6.58 3.26 -41.98
C GLY A 460 7.07 2.39 -40.80
N ARG A 461 8.23 1.75 -40.92
CA ARG A 461 8.85 0.98 -39.82
C ARG A 461 9.27 1.89 -38.66
N GLU A 462 9.85 3.04 -38.97
CA GLU A 462 10.27 4.03 -37.97
C GLU A 462 9.07 4.57 -37.18
N LEU A 463 7.98 4.90 -37.88
CA LEU A 463 6.71 5.29 -37.26
C LEU A 463 6.15 4.17 -36.37
N LEU A 464 6.07 2.94 -36.86
CA LEU A 464 5.58 1.80 -36.06
C LEU A 464 6.45 1.53 -34.84
N ALA A 465 7.77 1.62 -34.99
CA ALA A 465 8.70 1.41 -33.90
C ALA A 465 8.46 2.41 -32.76
N ASN A 466 8.42 3.70 -33.07
CA ASN A 466 8.17 4.75 -32.08
C ASN A 466 6.85 4.51 -31.31
N GLN A 467 5.84 3.98 -31.99
CA GLN A 467 4.51 3.75 -31.42
C GLN A 467 4.47 2.52 -30.53
N ILE A 468 5.16 1.45 -30.92
CA ILE A 468 5.33 0.27 -30.08
C ILE A 468 6.16 0.64 -28.83
N GLY A 469 7.19 1.47 -28.99
CA GLY A 469 7.94 2.05 -27.87
C GLY A 469 7.06 2.85 -26.91
N ASN A 470 6.16 3.69 -27.45
CA ASN A 470 5.18 4.43 -26.66
C ASN A 470 4.22 3.51 -25.89
N ILE A 471 3.66 2.48 -26.55
CA ILE A 471 2.79 1.48 -25.89
C ILE A 471 3.56 0.74 -24.78
N ALA A 472 4.82 0.43 -25.01
CA ALA A 472 5.67 -0.20 -24.00
C ALA A 472 5.86 0.69 -22.77
N ASN A 473 6.06 2.00 -22.98
CA ASN A 473 6.16 2.98 -21.91
C ASN A 473 4.83 3.10 -21.14
N TYR A 474 3.68 3.06 -21.82
CA TYR A 474 2.36 3.07 -21.18
C TYR A 474 2.13 1.84 -20.31
N ALA A 475 2.48 0.64 -20.81
CA ALA A 475 2.40 -0.59 -20.04
C ALA A 475 3.28 -0.55 -18.78
N LYS A 476 4.47 0.05 -18.89
CA LYS A 476 5.39 0.25 -17.77
C LYS A 476 4.85 1.23 -16.73
N GLU A 477 4.19 2.30 -17.15
CA GLU A 477 3.53 3.25 -16.25
C GLU A 477 2.39 2.58 -15.46
N ILE A 478 1.55 1.80 -16.13
CA ILE A 478 0.48 1.01 -15.48
C ILE A 478 1.07 0.03 -14.45
N SER A 479 2.13 -0.70 -14.82
CA SER A 479 2.83 -1.61 -13.91
C SER A 479 3.33 -0.89 -12.65
N LYS A 480 3.95 0.27 -12.82
CA LYS A 480 4.45 1.10 -11.72
C LYS A 480 3.32 1.67 -10.83
N ASN A 481 2.18 2.03 -11.41
CA ASN A 481 1.03 2.52 -10.65
C ASN A 481 0.44 1.42 -9.78
N ILE A 482 0.29 0.20 -10.30
CA ILE A 482 -0.13 -0.96 -9.51
C ILE A 482 0.80 -1.19 -8.32
N ASP A 483 2.12 -1.04 -8.50
CA ASP A 483 3.07 -1.25 -7.42
C ASP A 483 2.97 -0.21 -6.29
N ASN A 484 2.68 1.05 -6.63
CA ASN A 484 2.66 2.14 -5.64
C ASN A 484 1.30 2.40 -4.99
N GLU A 485 0.19 1.85 -5.51
CA GLU A 485 -1.17 2.32 -5.19
C GLU A 485 -1.86 1.64 -4.00
N ILE A 486 -1.31 0.60 -3.36
CA ILE A 486 -2.06 -0.14 -2.33
C ILE A 486 -1.19 -0.41 -1.10
N VAL A 487 -1.47 0.29 0.00
CA VAL A 487 -0.93 0.00 1.34
C VAL A 487 -2.06 -0.54 2.20
N LEU A 488 -1.90 -1.76 2.72
CA LEU A 488 -2.89 -2.39 3.61
C LEU A 488 -2.79 -1.82 5.02
N ASP A 489 -3.89 -1.32 5.57
CA ASP A 489 -3.95 -0.88 6.97
C ASP A 489 -4.48 -2.00 7.87
N SER A 490 -3.56 -2.79 8.42
CA SER A 490 -3.86 -3.93 9.29
C SER A 490 -4.43 -3.50 10.66
N ILE A 491 -4.02 -2.33 11.17
CA ILE A 491 -4.46 -1.81 12.46
C ILE A 491 -5.92 -1.38 12.38
N LEU A 492 -6.27 -0.59 11.37
CA LEU A 492 -7.65 -0.17 11.13
C LEU A 492 -8.55 -1.37 10.83
N ARG A 493 -8.08 -2.33 10.01
CA ARG A 493 -8.80 -3.59 9.77
C ARG A 493 -9.11 -4.33 11.06
N ARG A 494 -8.17 -4.41 12.01
CA ARG A 494 -8.37 -5.07 13.32
C ARG A 494 -9.40 -4.33 14.18
N ASN A 495 -9.32 -3.00 14.23
CA ASN A 495 -10.25 -2.18 15.00
C ASN A 495 -11.67 -2.28 14.43
N LEU A 496 -11.81 -2.17 13.10
CA LEU A 496 -13.10 -2.35 12.42
C LEU A 496 -13.70 -3.73 12.65
N LYS A 497 -12.90 -4.81 12.58
CA LYS A 497 -13.38 -6.16 12.90
C LYS A 497 -13.96 -6.25 14.33
N LYS A 498 -13.28 -5.65 15.32
CA LYS A 498 -13.75 -5.57 16.70
C LYS A 498 -15.04 -4.75 16.83
N ALA A 499 -15.10 -3.60 16.15
CA ALA A 499 -16.24 -2.70 16.19
C ALA A 499 -17.48 -3.28 15.50
N LEU A 500 -17.32 -3.92 14.33
CA LEU A 500 -18.40 -4.62 13.63
C LEU A 500 -18.97 -5.77 14.47
N TYR A 501 -18.11 -6.55 15.14
CA TYR A 501 -18.56 -7.61 16.02
C TYR A 501 -19.33 -7.08 17.24
N LYS A 502 -18.86 -5.98 17.85
CA LYS A 502 -19.54 -5.32 18.99
C LYS A 502 -20.95 -4.84 18.61
N ASN A 503 -21.14 -4.42 17.37
CA ASN A 503 -22.42 -3.97 16.83
C ASN A 503 -23.26 -5.11 16.20
N ASN A 504 -22.91 -6.38 16.44
CA ASN A 504 -23.59 -7.58 15.92
C ASN A 504 -23.70 -7.64 14.38
N ILE A 505 -22.76 -7.04 13.65
CA ILE A 505 -22.72 -7.09 12.18
C ILE A 505 -21.97 -8.35 11.74
N ASN A 506 -22.66 -9.25 11.02
CA ASN A 506 -22.09 -10.52 10.55
C ASN A 506 -21.33 -10.33 9.23
N TYR A 507 -20.00 -10.19 9.30
CA TYR A 507 -19.14 -10.03 8.14
C TYR A 507 -18.36 -11.31 7.82
N TYR A 508 -18.04 -11.51 6.53
CA TYR A 508 -17.12 -12.54 6.05
C TYR A 508 -15.67 -12.04 6.16
N ASP A 509 -15.36 -10.89 5.56
CA ASP A 509 -14.06 -10.24 5.69
C ASP A 509 -14.14 -8.72 5.48
N VAL A 510 -13.11 -8.01 5.92
CA VAL A 510 -12.99 -6.54 5.84
C VAL A 510 -11.62 -6.17 5.30
N ILE A 511 -11.51 -5.70 4.06
CA ILE A 511 -10.23 -5.27 3.48
C ILE A 511 -10.13 -3.76 3.62
N CYS A 512 -9.05 -3.26 4.21
CA CYS A 512 -8.78 -1.84 4.36
C CYS A 512 -7.48 -1.53 3.65
N PHE A 513 -7.51 -0.62 2.69
CA PHE A 513 -6.32 -0.17 2.00
C PHE A 513 -6.37 1.33 1.77
N GLU A 514 -5.20 1.94 1.82
CA GLU A 514 -4.99 3.34 1.51
C GLU A 514 -4.20 3.42 0.20
N ASN A 515 -4.61 4.33 -0.68
CA ASN A 515 -3.88 4.54 -1.90
C ASN A 515 -2.65 5.43 -1.70
N SER A 516 -1.81 5.56 -2.73
CA SER A 516 -0.62 6.43 -2.73
C SER A 516 -0.91 7.89 -2.35
N ARG A 517 -2.15 8.35 -2.53
CA ARG A 517 -2.61 9.71 -2.18
C ARG A 517 -3.16 9.83 -0.75
N GLY A 518 -3.14 8.78 0.06
CA GLY A 518 -3.70 8.82 1.43
C GLY A 518 -5.23 8.72 1.48
N ILE A 519 -5.85 8.26 0.40
CA ILE A 519 -7.30 8.08 0.30
C ILE A 519 -7.64 6.67 0.76
N LEU A 520 -8.39 6.61 1.86
CA LEU A 520 -8.80 5.35 2.47
C LEU A 520 -9.97 4.71 1.71
N THR A 521 -9.85 3.41 1.44
CA THR A 521 -10.91 2.58 0.89
C THR A 521 -11.10 1.32 1.75
N ILE A 522 -12.34 1.02 2.11
CA ILE A 522 -12.71 -0.13 2.93
C ILE A 522 -13.71 -0.98 2.14
N LYS A 523 -13.32 -2.21 1.84
CA LYS A 523 -14.19 -3.21 1.22
C LYS A 523 -14.70 -4.18 2.28
N LEU A 524 -16.01 -4.20 2.48
CA LEU A 524 -16.71 -5.06 3.42
C LEU A 524 -17.42 -6.19 2.66
N MET A 525 -17.19 -7.44 3.07
CA MET A 525 -17.88 -8.61 2.53
C MET A 525 -18.83 -9.18 3.59
N LEU A 526 -20.10 -9.37 3.25
CA LEU A 526 -21.16 -9.81 4.16
C LEU A 526 -21.79 -11.12 3.65
N LYS A 527 -22.15 -12.02 4.58
CA LYS A 527 -22.83 -13.29 4.25
C LYS A 527 -24.34 -13.13 4.10
N GLU A 528 -24.92 -12.28 4.93
CA GLU A 528 -26.35 -12.00 4.94
C GLU A 528 -26.55 -10.50 5.01
N PHE A 529 -27.54 -10.01 4.27
CA PHE A 529 -27.90 -8.61 4.22
C PHE A 529 -29.40 -8.47 4.46
N LYS A 530 -29.77 -8.18 5.72
CA LYS A 530 -31.16 -7.97 6.16
C LYS A 530 -31.36 -6.46 6.39
N ASP A 531 -32.48 -5.92 5.89
CA ASP A 531 -32.82 -4.48 5.86
C ASP A 531 -31.71 -3.57 5.33
N LYS A 532 -31.76 -3.31 4.01
CA LYS A 532 -30.68 -2.66 3.28
C LYS A 532 -30.27 -1.29 3.84
N GLU A 533 -31.23 -0.41 4.09
CA GLU A 533 -30.96 0.99 4.46
C GLU A 533 -30.44 1.12 5.90
N ASN A 534 -31.13 0.49 6.87
CA ASN A 534 -30.76 0.56 8.28
C ASN A 534 -29.39 -0.09 8.56
N CYS A 535 -29.08 -1.17 7.85
CA CYS A 535 -27.79 -1.85 7.96
C CYS A 535 -26.65 -0.98 7.43
N ILE A 536 -26.87 -0.27 6.32
CA ILE A 536 -25.87 0.63 5.71
C ILE A 536 -25.52 1.80 6.64
N GLU A 537 -26.51 2.50 7.19
CA GLU A 537 -26.24 3.62 8.09
C GLU A 537 -25.48 3.19 9.34
N THR A 538 -25.86 2.03 9.90
CA THR A 538 -25.17 1.44 11.04
C THR A 538 -23.71 1.12 10.69
N ILE A 539 -23.46 0.45 9.56
CA ILE A 539 -22.11 0.12 9.10
C ILE A 539 -21.29 1.40 8.85
N LEU A 540 -21.87 2.40 8.19
CA LEU A 540 -21.20 3.66 7.86
C LEU A 540 -20.84 4.44 9.14
N SER A 541 -21.70 4.45 10.15
CA SER A 541 -21.41 5.07 11.44
C SER A 541 -20.22 4.40 12.16
N VAL A 542 -20.16 3.07 12.14
CA VAL A 542 -19.05 2.30 12.72
C VAL A 542 -17.76 2.58 11.97
N ILE A 543 -17.81 2.58 10.64
CA ILE A 543 -16.65 2.85 9.81
C ILE A 543 -16.12 4.27 10.04
N ASN A 544 -17.00 5.28 10.09
CA ASN A 544 -16.61 6.68 10.34
C ASN A 544 -15.99 6.86 11.73
N ALA A 545 -16.54 6.20 12.75
CA ALA A 545 -16.03 6.27 14.11
C ALA A 545 -14.62 5.66 14.26
N GLU A 546 -14.36 4.51 13.62
CA GLU A 546 -13.07 3.83 13.72
C GLU A 546 -12.00 4.43 12.79
N SER A 547 -12.39 4.92 11.61
CA SER A 547 -11.46 5.51 10.63
C SER A 547 -11.11 6.96 10.90
N ASN A 548 -11.88 7.69 11.72
CA ASN A 548 -11.80 9.14 11.90
C ASN A 548 -11.85 9.95 10.58
N LYS A 549 -12.41 9.37 9.52
CA LYS A 549 -12.58 9.98 8.20
C LYS A 549 -14.06 9.91 7.83
N GLN A 550 -14.56 10.91 7.12
CA GLN A 550 -15.90 10.83 6.54
C GLN A 550 -15.87 9.89 5.34
N MET A 551 -16.64 8.81 5.39
CA MET A 551 -16.74 7.82 4.32
C MET A 551 -18.09 7.90 3.62
N ILE A 552 -18.10 7.54 2.34
CA ILE A 552 -19.29 7.37 1.49
C ILE A 552 -19.24 6.00 0.83
N ILE A 553 -20.39 5.49 0.39
CA ILE A 553 -20.45 4.26 -0.40
C ILE A 553 -20.10 4.60 -1.85
N GLU A 554 -19.29 3.76 -2.47
CA GLU A 554 -18.98 3.88 -3.89
C GLU A 554 -20.18 3.39 -4.72
N ASN A 555 -20.73 4.27 -5.57
CA ASN A 555 -21.84 4.05 -6.50
C ASN A 555 -23.20 3.65 -5.90
N ASP A 556 -23.37 3.65 -4.58
CA ASP A 556 -24.59 3.16 -3.88
C ASP A 556 -25.03 1.73 -4.30
N GLU A 557 -24.13 0.98 -4.96
CA GLU A 557 -24.42 -0.33 -5.53
C GLU A 557 -23.94 -1.44 -4.59
N ILE A 558 -24.87 -2.31 -4.20
CA ILE A 558 -24.55 -3.52 -3.42
C ILE A 558 -24.29 -4.65 -4.40
N ASN A 559 -23.03 -5.04 -4.54
CA ASN A 559 -22.64 -6.10 -5.46
C ASN A 559 -22.77 -7.47 -4.79
N PHE A 560 -23.71 -8.28 -5.26
CA PHE A 560 -23.86 -9.67 -4.85
C PHE A 560 -23.09 -10.59 -5.80
N ASP A 561 -22.09 -11.29 -5.26
CA ASP A 561 -21.32 -12.27 -6.01
C ASP A 561 -21.99 -13.66 -5.94
N ILE A 562 -22.49 -14.11 -7.09
CA ILE A 562 -23.20 -15.39 -7.24
C ILE A 562 -22.30 -16.59 -6.92
N ASN A 563 -21.00 -16.50 -7.22
CA ASN A 563 -20.07 -17.63 -7.04
C ASN A 563 -19.71 -17.83 -5.57
N THR A 564 -19.55 -16.74 -4.83
CA THR A 564 -19.18 -16.79 -3.42
C THR A 564 -20.37 -16.70 -2.48
N ASN A 565 -21.55 -16.33 -2.99
CA ASN A 565 -22.78 -16.07 -2.23
C ASN A 565 -22.55 -14.99 -1.15
N LEU A 566 -21.84 -13.92 -1.51
CA LEU A 566 -21.47 -12.81 -0.63
C LEU A 566 -21.91 -11.47 -1.20
N TYR A 567 -22.33 -10.57 -0.30
CA TYR A 567 -22.54 -9.16 -0.62
C TYR A 567 -21.23 -8.39 -0.42
N SER A 568 -20.88 -7.52 -1.35
CA SER A 568 -19.72 -6.65 -1.26
C SER A 568 -20.12 -5.19 -1.30
N LEU A 569 -19.60 -4.45 -0.32
CA LEU A 569 -19.80 -3.01 -0.15
C LEU A 569 -18.43 -2.35 -0.15
N VAL A 570 -18.27 -1.26 -0.91
CA VAL A 570 -17.03 -0.48 -0.95
C VAL A 570 -17.32 0.90 -0.39
N PHE A 571 -16.59 1.25 0.67
CA PHE A 571 -16.64 2.55 1.30
C PHE A 571 -15.38 3.31 0.95
N LYS A 572 -15.51 4.52 0.44
CA LYS A 572 -14.41 5.40 0.07
C LYS A 572 -14.48 6.69 0.86
N GLN A 573 -13.32 7.27 1.17
CA GLN A 573 -13.27 8.58 1.79
C GLN A 573 -14.02 9.63 0.95
N ARG A 574 -14.84 10.45 1.62
CA ARG A 574 -15.64 11.50 0.98
C ARG A 574 -14.71 12.60 0.45
N PRO A 575 -14.77 12.95 -0.85
CA PRO A 575 -14.04 14.09 -1.37
C PRO A 575 -14.46 15.38 -0.69
N LYS A 576 -13.52 16.31 -0.52
CA LYS A 576 -13.74 17.59 0.15
C LYS A 576 -14.48 18.58 -0.73
N TYR A 577 -14.29 18.49 -2.04
CA TYR A 577 -14.91 19.35 -3.04
C TYR A 577 -15.87 18.55 -3.92
N SER A 578 -16.92 19.22 -4.39
CA SER A 578 -17.84 18.76 -5.43
C SER A 578 -17.85 19.77 -6.56
N ILE A 579 -18.06 19.29 -7.79
CA ILE A 579 -18.07 20.14 -8.97
C ILE A 579 -19.42 20.07 -9.66
N MET A 580 -19.98 21.24 -9.95
CA MET A 580 -21.08 21.39 -10.90
C MET A 580 -20.53 21.90 -12.22
N ALA A 581 -20.78 21.18 -13.31
CA ALA A 581 -20.29 21.52 -14.63
C ALA A 581 -21.44 21.77 -15.60
N TYR A 582 -21.29 22.75 -16.48
CA TYR A 582 -22.21 22.98 -17.59
C TYR A 582 -21.43 23.42 -18.82
N GLY A 583 -21.63 22.69 -19.93
CA GLY A 583 -21.09 23.04 -21.23
C GLY A 583 -22.19 23.52 -22.18
N VAL A 584 -21.85 24.47 -23.04
CA VAL A 584 -22.72 24.98 -24.11
C VAL A 584 -21.87 25.25 -25.35
N GLY A 585 -22.47 25.13 -26.53
CA GLY A 585 -21.79 25.53 -27.75
C GLY A 585 -22.75 25.99 -28.85
N LYS A 586 -22.19 26.61 -29.88
CA LYS A 586 -22.89 27.14 -31.06
C LYS A 586 -22.04 26.91 -32.30
N CYS A 587 -22.63 26.30 -33.31
CA CYS A 587 -21.94 26.07 -34.58
C CYS A 587 -21.71 27.38 -35.34
N LYS A 588 -20.67 27.38 -36.16
CA LYS A 588 -20.41 28.37 -37.22
C LYS A 588 -21.62 28.56 -38.12
N GLU A 589 -21.81 29.79 -38.58
CA GLU A 589 -22.92 30.12 -39.48
C GLU A 589 -22.78 29.36 -40.82
N GLY A 590 -23.86 28.70 -41.24
CA GLY A 590 -23.88 27.84 -42.43
C GLY A 590 -23.60 26.36 -42.15
N GLU A 591 -23.03 26.02 -41.00
CA GLU A 591 -22.76 24.64 -40.60
C GLU A 591 -23.86 24.05 -39.71
N LYS A 592 -24.14 22.76 -39.89
CA LYS A 592 -25.12 22.02 -39.06
C LYS A 592 -24.49 21.37 -37.82
N TYR A 593 -23.19 21.14 -37.85
CA TYR A 593 -22.45 20.40 -36.82
C TYR A 593 -21.22 21.21 -36.43
N SER A 594 -20.92 21.22 -35.13
CA SER A 594 -19.75 21.87 -34.56
C SER A 594 -18.49 21.04 -34.82
N GLY A 595 -17.39 21.71 -35.18
CA GLY A 595 -16.03 21.20 -35.17
C GLY A 595 -15.49 20.96 -33.76
N ASP A 596 -15.91 21.80 -32.80
CA ASP A 596 -15.61 21.62 -31.38
C ASP A 596 -16.30 20.43 -30.72
N SER A 597 -15.60 19.83 -29.76
CA SER A 597 -16.16 18.91 -28.78
C SER A 597 -15.71 19.27 -27.37
N TYR A 598 -16.53 18.91 -26.38
CA TYR A 598 -16.16 18.98 -24.96
C TYR A 598 -16.68 17.76 -24.20
N ASP A 599 -16.02 17.41 -23.10
CA ASP A 599 -16.46 16.35 -22.17
C ASP A 599 -16.00 16.69 -20.75
N TYR A 600 -16.75 16.24 -19.76
CA TYR A 600 -16.35 16.32 -18.35
C TYR A 600 -16.81 15.08 -17.59
N TYR A 601 -15.94 14.55 -16.72
CA TYR A 601 -16.17 13.30 -16.03
C TYR A 601 -15.32 13.20 -14.76
N LYS A 602 -15.76 12.36 -13.83
CA LYS A 602 -15.04 12.06 -12.59
C LYS A 602 -14.30 10.74 -12.72
N LEU A 603 -13.01 10.73 -12.40
CA LEU A 603 -12.17 9.54 -12.33
C LEU A 603 -12.38 8.79 -11.01
N LYS A 604 -12.06 7.49 -11.03
CA LYS A 604 -12.17 6.61 -9.85
C LYS A 604 -11.19 6.97 -8.74
N ASP A 605 -10.06 7.60 -9.03
CA ASP A 605 -9.11 8.08 -8.02
C ASP A 605 -9.65 9.29 -7.26
N GLY A 606 -10.49 10.10 -7.91
CA GLY A 606 -11.19 11.27 -7.38
C GLY A 606 -10.80 12.58 -8.04
N ASP A 607 -10.07 12.54 -9.15
CA ASP A 607 -9.91 13.70 -10.02
C ASP A 607 -11.21 13.94 -10.81
N PHE A 608 -11.57 15.21 -11.00
CA PHE A 608 -12.58 15.62 -11.97
C PHE A 608 -11.89 16.22 -13.18
N ILE A 609 -12.22 15.78 -14.38
CA ILE A 609 -11.62 16.27 -15.62
C ILE A 609 -12.71 16.98 -16.42
N ALA A 610 -12.36 18.15 -16.96
CA ALA A 610 -13.09 18.82 -18.03
C ALA A 610 -12.11 19.08 -19.18
N ALA A 611 -12.54 18.83 -20.41
CA ALA A 611 -11.71 19.04 -21.57
C ALA A 611 -12.51 19.59 -22.75
N ILE A 612 -11.89 20.48 -23.52
CA ILE A 612 -12.37 21.01 -24.80
C ILE A 612 -11.34 20.63 -25.86
N SER A 613 -11.81 20.23 -27.02
CA SER A 613 -10.99 20.03 -28.20
C SER A 613 -11.64 20.69 -29.39
N ASP A 614 -10.90 21.57 -30.05
CA ASP A 614 -11.29 22.19 -31.32
C ASP A 614 -10.59 21.44 -32.45
N GLY A 615 -11.39 20.92 -33.39
CA GLY A 615 -10.91 20.16 -34.53
C GLY A 615 -10.65 21.09 -35.71
N MET A 616 -9.51 20.96 -36.37
CA MET A 616 -9.13 21.85 -37.47
C MET A 616 -10.20 21.90 -38.58
N GLY A 617 -10.71 23.11 -38.86
CA GLY A 617 -11.78 23.36 -39.82
C GLY A 617 -13.15 23.47 -39.14
N SER A 618 -14.23 23.30 -39.90
CA SER A 618 -15.59 23.32 -39.34
C SER A 618 -16.43 22.17 -39.89
N GLY A 619 -17.52 21.83 -39.21
CA GLY A 619 -18.46 20.81 -39.69
C GLY A 619 -18.17 19.38 -39.20
N PRO A 620 -18.81 18.37 -39.81
CA PRO A 620 -18.90 17.01 -39.25
C PRO A 620 -17.60 16.19 -39.30
N GLN A 621 -16.58 16.61 -40.05
CA GLN A 621 -15.27 15.96 -40.04
C GLN A 621 -14.42 16.43 -38.85
N ALA A 622 -14.29 17.75 -38.68
CA ALA A 622 -13.66 18.36 -37.51
C ALA A 622 -14.29 17.85 -36.20
N GLY A 623 -15.63 17.80 -36.14
CA GLY A 623 -16.35 17.30 -34.96
C GLY A 623 -16.12 15.81 -34.67
N ARG A 624 -15.81 14.98 -35.69
CA ARG A 624 -15.44 13.57 -35.46
C ARG A 624 -14.04 13.44 -34.89
N GLU A 625 -13.13 14.31 -35.30
CA GLU A 625 -11.73 14.32 -34.86
C GLU A 625 -11.62 14.79 -33.41
N SER A 626 -12.19 15.96 -33.09
CA SER A 626 -12.22 16.50 -31.72
C SER A 626 -12.89 15.53 -30.74
N LYS A 627 -13.99 14.89 -31.15
CA LYS A 627 -14.66 13.87 -30.34
C LYS A 627 -13.82 12.61 -30.14
N ALA A 628 -13.06 12.19 -31.15
CA ALA A 628 -12.15 11.05 -31.03
C ALA A 628 -11.02 11.35 -30.03
N VAL A 629 -10.44 12.55 -30.09
CA VAL A 629 -9.42 13.02 -29.14
C VAL A 629 -9.93 12.91 -27.70
N LEU A 630 -11.08 13.53 -27.39
CA LEU A 630 -11.63 13.52 -26.03
C LEU A 630 -11.98 12.11 -25.55
N LYS A 631 -12.52 11.27 -26.43
CA LYS A 631 -12.85 9.88 -26.10
C LYS A 631 -11.61 9.07 -25.77
N LEU A 632 -10.50 9.26 -26.49
CA LEU A 632 -9.25 8.57 -26.23
C LEU A 632 -8.60 9.05 -24.92
N ILE A 633 -8.54 10.37 -24.69
CA ILE A 633 -8.05 10.93 -23.41
C ILE A 633 -8.83 10.32 -22.25
N LYS A 634 -10.17 10.34 -22.32
CA LYS A 634 -11.04 9.75 -21.30
C LYS A 634 -10.79 8.26 -21.08
N SER A 635 -10.54 7.51 -22.16
CA SER A 635 -10.29 6.07 -22.06
C SER A 635 -8.95 5.80 -21.38
N TYR A 636 -7.90 6.55 -21.73
CA TYR A 636 -6.57 6.42 -21.14
C TYR A 636 -6.50 6.85 -19.68
N THR A 637 -7.11 7.98 -19.32
CA THR A 637 -7.15 8.43 -17.92
C THR A 637 -7.99 7.48 -17.05
N ASN A 638 -9.10 6.93 -17.57
CA ASN A 638 -9.87 5.91 -16.84
C ASN A 638 -9.12 4.59 -16.68
N ALA A 639 -8.17 4.28 -17.58
CA ALA A 639 -7.29 3.12 -17.48
C ALA A 639 -6.14 3.33 -16.47
N GLY A 640 -6.02 4.53 -15.88
CA GLY A 640 -5.00 4.84 -14.87
C GLY A 640 -3.68 5.39 -15.44
N LEU A 641 -3.65 5.81 -16.71
CA LEU A 641 -2.52 6.57 -17.25
C LEU A 641 -2.57 8.01 -16.74
N SER A 642 -1.40 8.62 -16.52
CA SER A 642 -1.34 10.05 -16.20
C SER A 642 -1.89 10.91 -17.34
N LYS A 643 -2.43 12.08 -16.98
CA LYS A 643 -3.07 13.01 -17.92
C LYS A 643 -2.09 13.47 -19.00
N PHE A 644 -0.84 13.75 -18.62
CA PHE A 644 0.25 14.07 -19.53
C PHE A 644 0.54 12.92 -20.52
N THR A 645 0.63 11.68 -20.04
CA THR A 645 0.82 10.50 -20.90
C THR A 645 -0.37 10.29 -21.83
N ALA A 646 -1.61 10.47 -21.34
CA ALA A 646 -2.81 10.33 -22.15
C ALA A 646 -2.84 11.33 -23.32
N ILE A 647 -2.52 12.62 -23.09
CA ILE A 647 -2.45 13.64 -24.14
C ILE A 647 -1.37 13.28 -25.17
N ASN A 648 -0.18 12.90 -24.72
CA ASN A 648 0.90 12.48 -25.61
C ASN A 648 0.53 11.25 -26.45
N ALA A 649 -0.15 10.27 -25.85
CA ALA A 649 -0.61 9.08 -26.55
C ALA A 649 -1.60 9.42 -27.67
N VAL A 650 -2.56 10.30 -27.39
CA VAL A 650 -3.49 10.76 -28.41
C VAL A 650 -2.78 11.55 -29.50
N ASN A 651 -1.85 12.45 -29.15
CA ASN A 651 -1.08 13.18 -30.14
C ASN A 651 -0.25 12.24 -31.04
N SER A 652 0.44 11.27 -30.45
CA SER A 652 1.20 10.27 -31.20
C SER A 652 0.31 9.43 -32.13
N MET A 653 -0.90 9.06 -31.70
CA MET A 653 -1.84 8.34 -32.57
C MET A 653 -2.37 9.22 -33.71
N MET A 654 -2.69 10.48 -33.42
CA MET A 654 -3.19 11.41 -34.44
C MET A 654 -2.13 11.77 -35.49
N ALA A 655 -0.85 11.72 -35.11
CA ALA A 655 0.28 11.96 -36.03
C ALA A 655 0.44 10.87 -37.12
N MET A 656 -0.27 9.75 -37.02
CA MET A 656 -0.21 8.67 -38.02
C MET A 656 -0.99 8.96 -39.32
N LYS A 657 -1.79 10.03 -39.39
CA LYS A 657 -2.57 10.33 -40.59
C LYS A 657 -1.63 10.61 -41.78
N PHE A 658 -1.85 9.88 -42.88
CA PHE A 658 -0.97 9.80 -44.06
C PHE A 658 -1.04 11.02 -45.01
N SER A 659 -1.61 12.16 -44.60
CA SER A 659 -1.74 13.34 -45.44
C SER A 659 -1.10 14.58 -44.78
N GLU A 660 -0.34 15.36 -45.54
CA GLU A 660 0.36 16.57 -45.08
C GLU A 660 -0.61 17.73 -44.72
N GLU A 661 -1.88 17.63 -45.13
CA GLU A 661 -2.91 18.66 -44.94
C GLU A 661 -3.77 18.47 -43.67
N GLU A 662 -3.63 17.37 -42.93
CA GLU A 662 -4.43 17.09 -41.72
C GLU A 662 -3.61 17.34 -40.43
N LYS A 663 -3.57 18.61 -39.99
CA LYS A 663 -3.00 18.99 -38.68
C LYS A 663 -4.04 19.01 -37.56
N PHE A 664 -3.51 18.85 -36.35
CA PHE A 664 -4.12 18.37 -35.11
C PHE A 664 -5.24 19.24 -34.53
N SER A 665 -6.13 18.59 -33.77
CA SER A 665 -7.09 19.27 -32.88
C SER A 665 -6.38 19.86 -31.67
N THR A 666 -6.78 21.05 -31.23
CA THR A 666 -6.31 21.63 -29.96
C THR A 666 -6.89 20.86 -28.78
N VAL A 667 -6.23 20.92 -27.62
CA VAL A 667 -6.75 20.34 -26.37
C VAL A 667 -6.54 21.32 -25.23
N ASP A 668 -7.64 21.71 -24.58
CA ASP A 668 -7.65 22.37 -23.28
C ASP A 668 -8.19 21.39 -22.24
N LEU A 669 -7.38 20.98 -21.27
CA LEU A 669 -7.76 20.05 -20.22
C LEU A 669 -7.56 20.69 -18.84
N CYS A 670 -8.62 20.71 -18.04
CA CYS A 670 -8.58 21.08 -16.62
C CYS A 670 -8.87 19.84 -15.78
N SER A 671 -7.98 19.52 -14.84
CA SER A 671 -8.14 18.43 -13.89
C SER A 671 -8.14 18.97 -12.46
N ILE A 672 -9.13 18.62 -11.67
CA ILE A 672 -9.30 19.12 -10.30
C ILE A 672 -9.31 17.92 -9.34
N ASP A 673 -8.32 17.86 -8.44
CA ASP A 673 -8.30 16.89 -7.34
C ASP A 673 -9.36 17.28 -6.31
N LEU A 674 -10.41 16.45 -6.18
CA LEU A 674 -11.54 16.71 -5.30
C LEU A 674 -11.22 16.58 -3.80
N TYR A 675 -10.04 16.05 -3.42
CA TYR A 675 -9.62 15.97 -2.02
C TYR A 675 -8.79 17.18 -1.60
N THR A 676 -7.85 17.61 -2.45
CA THR A 676 -6.92 18.71 -2.13
C THR A 676 -7.39 20.07 -2.64
N GLY A 677 -8.17 20.09 -3.73
CA GLY A 677 -8.53 21.30 -4.46
C GLY A 677 -7.40 21.82 -5.35
N ASN A 678 -6.45 20.96 -5.75
CA ASN A 678 -5.46 21.33 -6.77
C ASN A 678 -6.08 21.17 -8.16
N ALA A 679 -6.08 22.26 -8.93
CA ALA A 679 -6.51 22.32 -10.32
C ALA A 679 -5.29 22.44 -11.24
N GLU A 680 -5.12 21.46 -12.11
CA GLU A 680 -4.05 21.37 -13.09
C GLU A 680 -4.62 21.66 -14.48
N PHE A 681 -4.09 22.67 -15.14
CA PHE A 681 -4.48 23.07 -16.49
C PHE A 681 -3.40 22.63 -17.48
N MET A 682 -3.77 21.80 -18.44
CA MET A 682 -2.92 21.28 -19.50
C MET A 682 -3.41 21.81 -20.85
N LYS A 683 -2.59 22.63 -21.50
CA LYS A 683 -2.96 23.30 -22.76
C LYS A 683 -2.06 22.85 -23.90
N VAL A 684 -2.68 22.48 -25.02
CA VAL A 684 -2.02 22.13 -26.29
C VAL A 684 -2.66 22.96 -27.40
N GLY A 685 -2.03 24.08 -27.76
CA GLY A 685 -2.52 24.99 -28.81
C GLY A 685 -3.87 25.65 -28.51
N ALA A 686 -4.36 25.56 -27.27
CA ALA A 686 -5.66 26.08 -26.87
C ALA A 686 -5.60 27.50 -26.30
N VAL A 687 -6.73 28.21 -26.33
CA VAL A 687 -6.88 29.56 -25.80
C VAL A 687 -6.86 29.62 -24.26
N ALA A 688 -6.91 30.84 -23.72
CA ALA A 688 -6.84 31.07 -22.29
C ALA A 688 -8.09 30.57 -21.55
N SER A 689 -7.90 29.98 -20.36
CA SER A 689 -8.98 29.71 -19.40
C SER A 689 -9.02 30.78 -18.31
N PHE A 690 -10.10 30.85 -17.56
CA PHE A 690 -10.30 31.83 -16.51
C PHE A 690 -10.69 31.17 -15.18
N ILE A 691 -10.21 31.73 -14.07
CA ILE A 691 -10.72 31.41 -12.73
C ILE A 691 -11.32 32.68 -12.14
N LYS A 692 -12.62 32.66 -11.82
CA LYS A 692 -13.28 33.71 -11.05
C LYS A 692 -13.39 33.30 -9.59
N SER A 693 -12.72 34.04 -8.71
CA SER A 693 -12.77 33.88 -7.26
C SER A 693 -13.37 35.15 -6.65
N GLY A 694 -14.66 35.11 -6.31
CA GLY A 694 -15.41 36.31 -5.92
C GLY A 694 -15.50 37.33 -7.05
N GLU A 695 -14.83 38.47 -6.89
CA GLU A 695 -14.75 39.57 -7.88
C GLU A 695 -13.44 39.55 -8.70
N GLU A 696 -12.46 38.74 -8.30
CA GLU A 696 -11.19 38.61 -9.00
C GLU A 696 -11.31 37.58 -10.13
N VAL A 697 -10.73 37.90 -11.29
CA VAL A 697 -10.67 37.00 -12.45
C VAL A 697 -9.20 36.82 -12.80
N GLU A 698 -8.69 35.61 -12.61
CA GLU A 698 -7.37 35.19 -13.04
C GLU A 698 -7.42 34.61 -14.45
N VAL A 699 -6.43 34.94 -15.28
CA VAL A 699 -6.30 34.44 -16.66
C VAL A 699 -5.18 33.40 -16.71
N ILE A 700 -5.50 32.21 -17.19
CA ILE A 700 -4.56 31.11 -17.40
C ILE A 700 -4.24 31.05 -18.89
N LYS A 701 -3.12 31.67 -19.26
CA LYS A 701 -2.65 31.74 -20.65
C LYS A 701 -1.85 30.49 -21.01
N SER A 702 -1.97 30.04 -22.26
CA SER A 702 -1.03 29.11 -22.87
C SER A 702 0.23 29.87 -23.33
N LYS A 703 1.41 29.31 -23.10
CA LYS A 703 2.68 29.75 -23.72
C LYS A 703 2.95 29.08 -25.07
N THR A 704 2.12 28.12 -25.48
CA THR A 704 2.39 27.24 -26.62
C THR A 704 1.52 27.60 -27.82
N LEU A 705 2.15 27.72 -28.99
CA LEU A 705 1.48 27.95 -30.27
C LEU A 705 0.83 26.65 -30.78
N PRO A 706 -0.24 26.72 -31.60
CA PRO A 706 -0.77 25.56 -32.31
C PRO A 706 0.34 24.93 -33.17
N MET A 707 0.72 23.69 -32.84
CA MET A 707 1.95 23.06 -33.33
C MET A 707 1.79 22.37 -34.68
N GLY A 708 2.83 22.42 -35.52
CA GLY A 708 2.83 21.76 -36.82
C GLY A 708 4.15 21.14 -37.31
N ILE A 709 5.27 21.18 -36.57
CA ILE A 709 6.57 20.58 -36.96
C ILE A 709 7.49 20.35 -35.73
N LEU A 710 7.04 19.69 -34.67
CA LEU A 710 7.91 19.36 -33.53
C LEU A 710 7.60 17.95 -33.01
N ASP A 711 8.64 17.12 -32.86
CA ASP A 711 8.56 15.70 -32.47
C ASP A 711 8.04 15.46 -31.04
N LYS A 712 7.83 16.52 -30.24
CA LYS A 712 7.32 16.47 -28.86
C LYS A 712 6.28 17.56 -28.63
N VAL A 713 5.11 17.16 -28.11
CA VAL A 713 4.05 18.11 -27.70
C VAL A 713 4.57 19.00 -26.58
N ASP A 714 4.57 20.30 -26.80
CA ASP A 714 4.80 21.28 -25.74
C ASP A 714 3.48 21.46 -24.98
N ILE A 715 3.31 20.69 -23.90
CA ILE A 715 2.13 20.76 -23.03
C ILE A 715 2.43 21.80 -21.95
N ASP A 716 1.72 22.92 -21.97
CA ASP A 716 1.82 23.93 -20.92
C ASP A 716 1.00 23.48 -19.70
N VAL A 717 1.67 23.21 -18.59
CA VAL A 717 1.06 22.76 -17.34
C VAL A 717 1.06 23.89 -16.32
N ASN A 718 -0.14 24.29 -15.88
CA ASN A 718 -0.32 25.33 -14.88
C ASN A 718 -1.13 24.80 -13.68
N ASP A 719 -0.52 24.81 -12.49
CA ASP A 719 -1.19 24.42 -11.25
C ASP A 719 -1.80 25.63 -10.53
N ARG A 720 -3.03 25.48 -10.02
CA ARG A 720 -3.73 26.45 -9.17
C ARG A 720 -4.49 25.76 -8.05
N ARG A 721 -4.66 26.45 -6.92
CA ARG A 721 -5.52 25.94 -5.84
C ARG A 721 -6.89 26.60 -5.90
N VAL A 722 -7.91 25.79 -6.05
CA VAL A 722 -9.31 26.23 -6.03
C VAL A 722 -9.85 26.31 -4.61
N LYS A 723 -10.78 27.22 -4.41
CA LYS A 723 -11.50 27.48 -3.17
C LYS A 723 -13.00 27.22 -3.37
N ASP A 724 -13.70 27.25 -2.25
CA ASP A 724 -15.15 27.20 -2.24
C ASP A 724 -15.74 28.40 -2.98
N GLY A 725 -16.68 28.13 -3.89
CA GLY A 725 -17.33 29.14 -4.74
C GLY A 725 -16.52 29.55 -5.98
N ASP A 726 -15.32 29.01 -6.20
CA ASP A 726 -14.54 29.35 -7.40
C ASP A 726 -15.22 28.81 -8.67
N LEU A 727 -15.18 29.64 -9.72
CA LEU A 727 -15.68 29.31 -11.04
C LEU A 727 -14.51 29.18 -12.02
N ILE A 728 -14.43 28.07 -12.72
CA ILE A 728 -13.45 27.84 -13.79
C ILE A 728 -14.20 27.89 -15.12
N ILE A 729 -13.70 28.71 -16.04
CA ILE A 729 -14.28 28.92 -17.36
C ILE A 729 -13.26 28.50 -18.40
N MET A 730 -13.63 27.53 -19.23
CA MET A 730 -12.88 27.06 -20.39
C MET A 730 -13.66 27.39 -21.66
N LEU A 731 -12.95 27.69 -22.74
CA LEU A 731 -13.55 28.11 -24.00
C LEU A 731 -12.71 27.67 -25.20
N SER A 732 -13.33 27.56 -26.37
CA SER A 732 -12.64 27.52 -27.67
C SER A 732 -12.33 28.93 -28.19
N ASP A 733 -11.48 29.01 -29.21
CA ASP A 733 -11.06 30.25 -29.88
C ASP A 733 -12.22 31.02 -30.51
N GLY A 734 -13.25 30.35 -31.04
CA GLY A 734 -14.45 31.01 -31.57
C GLY A 734 -15.18 31.90 -30.55
N ALA A 735 -14.97 31.70 -29.24
CA ALA A 735 -15.47 32.62 -28.22
C ALA A 735 -14.68 33.95 -28.17
N LEU A 736 -13.39 33.95 -28.48
CA LEU A 736 -12.51 35.12 -28.41
C LEU A 736 -12.43 35.88 -29.73
N ASP A 737 -12.40 35.16 -30.85
CA ASP A 737 -12.03 35.70 -32.16
C ASP A 737 -13.25 36.18 -32.97
N TYR A 738 -14.04 37.08 -32.38
CA TYR A 738 -15.27 37.59 -33.00
C TYR A 738 -15.06 38.70 -34.05
N ASN A 739 -13.89 39.35 -34.08
CA ASN A 739 -13.51 40.33 -35.10
C ASN A 739 -11.99 40.37 -35.32
N ASP A 740 -11.55 40.77 -36.52
CA ASP A 740 -10.14 40.75 -36.95
C ASP A 740 -9.22 41.64 -36.09
N ASP A 741 -9.77 42.70 -35.47
CA ASP A 741 -9.03 43.62 -34.59
C ASP A 741 -8.86 43.10 -33.14
N ASN A 742 -9.56 42.01 -32.77
CA ASN A 742 -9.66 41.51 -31.39
C ASN A 742 -9.19 40.06 -31.20
N ILE A 743 -8.44 39.52 -32.16
CA ILE A 743 -7.88 38.17 -32.11
C ILE A 743 -7.10 37.97 -30.79
N GLY A 744 -7.51 36.98 -29.99
CA GLY A 744 -6.86 36.60 -28.73
C GLY A 744 -7.02 37.60 -27.56
N LYS A 745 -7.92 38.59 -27.65
CA LYS A 745 -8.15 39.57 -26.57
C LYS A 745 -9.14 39.06 -25.51
N ASN A 746 -8.66 39.01 -24.28
CA ASN A 746 -9.40 38.45 -23.14
C ASN A 746 -10.22 39.50 -22.36
N GLU A 747 -10.10 40.80 -22.66
CA GLU A 747 -10.66 41.86 -21.81
C GLU A 747 -12.18 41.75 -21.64
N TRP A 748 -12.91 41.47 -22.73
CA TRP A 748 -14.38 41.43 -22.70
C TRP A 748 -14.91 40.30 -21.79
N ILE A 749 -14.23 39.14 -21.75
CA ILE A 749 -14.59 38.03 -20.87
C ILE A 749 -14.35 38.43 -19.41
N ILE A 750 -13.22 39.09 -19.13
CA ILE A 750 -12.88 39.55 -17.78
C ILE A 750 -13.92 40.55 -17.29
N GLU A 751 -14.31 41.51 -18.13
CA GLU A 751 -15.33 42.51 -17.81
C GLU A 751 -16.70 41.85 -17.58
N TYR A 752 -17.09 40.91 -18.45
CA TYR A 752 -18.34 40.15 -18.30
C TYR A 752 -18.39 39.40 -16.96
N LEU A 753 -17.31 38.68 -16.63
CA LEU A 753 -17.20 37.88 -15.41
C LEU A 753 -17.19 38.76 -14.15
N LYS A 754 -16.52 39.93 -14.19
CA LYS A 754 -16.54 40.89 -13.07
C LYS A 754 -17.90 41.54 -12.87
N GLY A 755 -18.65 41.80 -13.96
CA GLY A 755 -19.95 42.46 -13.92
C GLY A 755 -21.10 41.58 -13.43
N LYS A 756 -20.91 40.25 -13.32
CA LYS A 756 -21.97 39.29 -12.96
C LYS A 756 -21.81 38.75 -11.54
N LYS A 757 -22.88 38.88 -10.76
CA LYS A 757 -23.03 38.29 -9.40
C LYS A 757 -23.68 36.90 -9.39
N CYS A 758 -23.90 36.31 -10.56
CA CYS A 758 -24.49 34.98 -10.65
C CYS A 758 -23.40 33.93 -10.55
N ASP A 759 -23.62 32.92 -9.71
CA ASP A 759 -22.69 31.82 -9.47
C ASP A 759 -23.25 30.47 -9.98
N GLU A 760 -24.27 30.48 -10.85
CA GLU A 760 -24.81 29.27 -11.47
C GLU A 760 -24.09 28.98 -12.79
N PRO A 761 -23.39 27.83 -12.95
CA PRO A 761 -22.61 27.52 -14.15
C PRO A 761 -23.40 27.66 -15.46
N LYS A 762 -24.65 27.21 -15.45
CA LYS A 762 -25.54 27.27 -16.63
C LYS A 762 -25.81 28.71 -17.09
N GLN A 763 -26.12 29.60 -16.15
CA GLN A 763 -26.41 31.00 -16.48
C GLN A 763 -25.18 31.73 -16.97
N ILE A 764 -24.01 31.46 -16.38
CA ILE A 764 -22.74 32.04 -16.82
C ILE A 764 -22.39 31.56 -18.23
N ALA A 765 -22.45 30.25 -18.48
CA ALA A 765 -22.12 29.67 -19.78
C ALA A 765 -23.03 30.19 -20.90
N GLN A 766 -24.36 30.17 -20.68
CA GLN A 766 -25.33 30.70 -21.65
C GLN A 766 -25.19 32.22 -21.83
N GLY A 767 -24.87 32.92 -20.75
CA GLY A 767 -24.63 34.35 -20.75
C GLY A 767 -23.41 34.74 -21.59
N LEU A 768 -22.27 34.08 -21.36
CA LEU A 768 -21.04 34.26 -22.15
C LEU A 768 -21.28 33.92 -23.62
N LEU A 769 -21.98 32.82 -23.91
CA LEU A 769 -22.31 32.45 -25.29
C LEU A 769 -23.18 33.53 -25.97
N SER A 770 -24.19 34.04 -25.28
CA SER A 770 -25.07 35.08 -25.82
C SER A 770 -24.32 36.38 -26.09
N GLU A 771 -23.32 36.71 -25.26
CA GLU A 771 -22.51 37.91 -25.44
C GLU A 771 -21.50 37.74 -26.58
N ALA A 772 -20.85 36.57 -26.69
CA ALA A 772 -19.98 36.25 -27.82
C ALA A 772 -20.72 36.35 -29.17
N ILE A 773 -21.96 35.83 -29.25
CA ILE A 773 -22.80 35.93 -30.45
C ILE A 773 -23.18 37.39 -30.77
N LYS A 774 -23.45 38.22 -29.75
CA LYS A 774 -23.74 39.65 -29.96
C LYS A 774 -22.51 40.39 -30.49
N LEU A 775 -21.35 40.12 -29.91
CA LEU A 775 -20.07 40.72 -30.31
C LEU A 775 -19.67 40.32 -31.74
N SER A 776 -20.11 39.14 -32.20
CA SER A 776 -19.91 38.68 -33.57
C SER A 776 -21.00 39.15 -34.56
N ASP A 777 -21.73 40.24 -34.27
CA ASP A 777 -22.85 40.76 -35.08
C ASP A 777 -23.92 39.69 -35.41
N TYR A 778 -24.14 38.75 -34.50
CA TYR A 778 -25.01 37.57 -34.67
C TYR A 778 -24.60 36.61 -35.80
N LYS A 779 -23.39 36.76 -36.34
CA LYS A 779 -22.78 35.91 -37.35
C LYS A 779 -21.58 35.17 -36.78
N THR A 780 -21.76 33.92 -36.39
CA THR A 780 -20.68 33.10 -35.81
C THR A 780 -19.69 32.73 -36.91
N ARG A 781 -18.50 33.37 -36.87
CA ARG A 781 -17.40 33.11 -37.83
C ARG A 781 -16.73 31.76 -37.61
N ASP A 782 -16.79 31.26 -36.38
CA ASP A 782 -16.29 29.96 -35.98
C ASP A 782 -17.21 29.25 -34.98
N ASP A 783 -16.87 28.00 -34.67
CA ASP A 783 -17.54 27.22 -33.64
C ASP A 783 -17.20 27.78 -32.23
N ILE A 784 -18.24 27.98 -31.42
CA ILE A 784 -18.09 28.53 -30.06
C ILE A 784 -18.43 27.45 -29.06
N THR A 785 -17.50 27.15 -28.15
CA THR A 785 -17.71 26.21 -27.03
C THR A 785 -17.28 26.85 -25.72
N ILE A 786 -18.12 26.73 -24.69
CA ILE A 786 -17.86 27.27 -23.35
C ILE A 786 -18.23 26.20 -22.31
N VAL A 787 -17.31 25.91 -21.40
CA VAL A 787 -17.52 25.02 -20.25
C VAL A 787 -17.26 25.79 -18.97
N VAL A 788 -18.24 25.78 -18.05
CA VAL A 788 -18.14 26.41 -16.74
C VAL A 788 -18.21 25.34 -15.66
N LEU A 789 -17.23 25.36 -14.75
CA LEU A 789 -17.16 24.50 -13.57
C LEU A 789 -17.33 25.39 -12.34
N LYS A 790 -18.16 24.96 -11.39
CA LYS A 790 -18.25 25.55 -10.05
C LYS A 790 -17.71 24.56 -9.03
N VAL A 791 -16.82 25.04 -8.18
CA VAL A 791 -16.22 24.27 -7.09
C VAL A 791 -16.94 24.61 -5.80
N ASP A 792 -17.59 23.62 -5.19
CA ASP A 792 -18.24 23.75 -3.89
C ASP A 792 -17.55 22.86 -2.86
N LYS A 793 -17.35 23.39 -1.66
CA LYS A 793 -16.77 22.64 -0.53
C LYS A 793 -17.87 21.94 0.25
N VAL A 794 -17.66 20.65 0.53
CA VAL A 794 -18.68 19.76 1.08
C VAL A 794 -18.66 19.72 2.63
N TYR A 795 -17.49 19.86 3.26
CA TYR A 795 -17.32 19.86 4.72
C TYR A 795 -16.05 20.59 5.19
#